data_AF-A0A2E9KBB4-F1
#
_entry.id   AF-A0A2E9KBB4-F1
#
_cell.length_a   1.000
_cell.length_b   1.000
_cell.length_c   1.000
_cell.angle_alpha   90.00
_cell.angle_beta   90.00
_cell.angle_gamma   90.00
#
_symmetry.space_group_name_H-M   'P 1'
#
loop_
_entity.id
_entity.type
_entity.pdbx_description
1 polymer ?
#
loop_
_entity_poly.entity_id
_entity_poly.type
_entity_poly.pdbx_seq_one_letter_code
_entity_poly.pdbx_strand_id
1 'polypeptide(L)'
;MKITVAMRIIGGFITISLLLIIISVSSLINLNSVGSAVDEVNRVAVPTLSSSNSLKASFLNMSRVTFEAYIEEQVTGLENKYSRFTGSKADFDAELKALNSVLSDDSAMQSSLTSVRESYNEYVTNVEAMYSNHRQSMEMRNAIFDKVGDVEDNADDASTYLLDFSESDAVAANRALQQASDIGGELESTLLGLITVANEYAKTQTLVRAQVLGNEVELTVGKVRELMNNMQATAAGSDTSGTLDEISGLVDDAIDAITGSDGVLQLQKARLEFRNAAEQALARSDKNGQEGIAALEALLKQADQKADDIDEQVSSKVTSGNTIVIIVALASLAAAIVIGYWTVIAITRPLNRVNELLTVASSGDLTRRLDDTAEDEFGQLAKNCNKLIANLKSLITGINTRAEQLAAASEQTSTVTTQTTHSIQNQKSQIAQVATATTEMHSTSQLVSQSAEDTLNEIRHADSEAEKVRTISLENKRTIEVLAQDVQQAAEVINKLHQDSASIGGILDVIRGVADQTNLLALNAAIEAARAGEQGRGFAVVADEVRTLASRTQQSTQEINSMIEILQAGAEKAVSVMNQGKEQTAVCVEQTDNATRALDMISDAVRKAYDVSTQIEQSAREQNTVSQEISEKLETIVGIAEETTIGAQQTSESSSEVARLAEELQQSIRQFKV
;
A
#
# COMPACT_ATOMS: atom_id res chain seq x y z
N MET A 1 6.60 35.86 -99.67
CA MET A 1 6.74 35.20 -98.35
C MET A 1 5.37 35.24 -97.68
N LYS A 2 4.67 34.10 -97.53
CA LYS A 2 3.37 34.09 -96.83
C LYS A 2 3.63 34.41 -95.36
N ILE A 3 3.23 35.60 -94.92
CA ILE A 3 3.31 35.99 -93.51
C ILE A 3 2.35 35.07 -92.76
N THR A 4 2.87 34.12 -91.98
CA THR A 4 2.10 33.23 -91.10
C THR A 4 1.39 34.04 -90.01
N VAL A 5 0.35 33.48 -89.38
CA VAL A 5 -0.32 34.11 -88.22
C VAL A 5 0.73 34.48 -87.15
N ALA A 6 1.72 33.62 -86.93
CA ALA A 6 2.90 33.89 -86.09
C ALA A 6 3.64 35.19 -86.47
N MET A 7 3.81 35.51 -87.75
CA MET A 7 4.63 36.66 -88.18
C MET A 7 3.88 38.00 -88.16
N ARG A 8 2.53 37.99 -88.13
CA ARG A 8 1.70 39.17 -87.80
C ARG A 8 1.54 39.36 -86.29
N ILE A 9 1.51 38.25 -85.56
CA ILE A 9 1.54 38.22 -84.09
C ILE A 9 2.89 38.74 -83.57
N ILE A 10 4.03 38.39 -84.16
CA ILE A 10 5.38 38.85 -83.74
C ILE A 10 5.51 40.38 -83.75
N GLY A 11 4.96 41.07 -84.75
CA GLY A 11 4.98 42.54 -84.80
C GLY A 11 4.13 43.21 -83.70
N GLY A 12 2.95 42.66 -83.41
CA GLY A 12 2.11 43.09 -82.28
C GLY A 12 2.70 42.69 -80.92
N PHE A 13 3.39 41.54 -80.86
CA PHE A 13 4.11 41.07 -79.69
C PHE A 13 5.33 41.92 -79.39
N ILE A 14 6.02 42.54 -80.35
CA ILE A 14 7.14 43.45 -80.02
C ILE A 14 6.64 44.69 -79.27
N THR A 15 5.51 45.27 -79.69
CA THR A 15 4.87 46.41 -79.02
C THR A 15 4.21 46.03 -77.69
N ILE A 16 3.57 44.86 -77.61
CA ILE A 16 3.01 44.32 -76.36
C ILE A 16 4.14 43.87 -75.42
N SER A 17 5.27 43.38 -75.91
CA SER A 17 6.44 42.96 -75.10
C SER A 17 7.10 44.17 -74.43
N LEU A 18 7.18 45.32 -75.09
CA LEU A 18 7.68 46.56 -74.46
C LEU A 18 6.76 47.05 -73.33
N LEU A 19 5.44 46.94 -73.49
CA LEU A 19 4.46 47.26 -72.43
C LEU A 19 4.43 46.19 -71.33
N LEU A 20 4.60 44.91 -71.69
CA LEU A 20 4.73 43.80 -70.74
C LEU A 20 6.05 43.87 -69.97
N ILE A 21 7.13 44.41 -70.52
CA ILE A 21 8.38 44.66 -69.79
C ILE A 21 8.13 45.73 -68.71
N ILE A 22 7.35 46.77 -68.99
CA ILE A 22 6.98 47.80 -68.00
C ILE A 22 6.07 47.21 -66.92
N ILE A 23 5.06 46.41 -67.29
CA ILE A 23 4.21 45.67 -66.34
C ILE A 23 5.05 44.67 -65.53
N SER A 24 6.01 43.99 -66.15
CA SER A 24 6.88 42.99 -65.51
C SER A 24 7.86 43.65 -64.54
N VAL A 25 8.42 44.82 -64.85
CA VAL A 25 9.26 45.60 -63.94
C VAL A 25 8.45 46.11 -62.75
N SER A 26 7.24 46.64 -63.00
CA SER A 26 6.33 47.07 -61.91
C SER A 26 5.87 45.90 -61.04
N SER A 27 5.60 44.75 -61.65
CA SER A 27 5.21 43.51 -60.96
C SER A 27 6.40 42.94 -60.18
N LEU A 28 7.61 42.96 -60.72
CA LEU A 28 8.85 42.56 -60.03
C LEU A 28 9.12 43.41 -58.80
N ILE A 29 8.91 44.73 -58.87
CA ILE A 29 9.06 45.62 -57.70
C ILE A 29 8.01 45.30 -56.63
N ASN A 30 6.76 45.05 -57.03
CA ASN A 30 5.69 44.69 -56.10
C ASN A 30 5.91 43.30 -55.47
N LEU A 31 6.25 42.29 -56.27
CA LEU A 31 6.64 40.94 -55.84
C LEU A 31 7.86 40.95 -54.93
N ASN A 32 8.85 41.82 -55.17
CA ASN A 32 10.01 41.94 -54.30
C ASN A 32 9.64 42.58 -52.95
N SER A 33 8.71 43.52 -52.93
CA SER A 33 8.21 44.14 -51.68
C SER A 33 7.30 43.20 -50.86
N VAL A 34 6.53 42.34 -51.53
CA VAL A 34 5.80 41.24 -50.89
C VAL A 34 6.78 40.17 -50.43
N GLY A 35 7.81 39.87 -51.21
CA GLY A 35 8.88 38.94 -50.85
C GLY A 35 9.62 39.34 -49.58
N SER A 36 9.95 40.63 -49.41
CA SER A 36 10.57 41.12 -48.17
C SER A 36 9.62 41.06 -46.96
N ALA A 37 8.32 41.32 -47.15
CA ALA A 37 7.33 41.24 -46.07
C ALA A 37 7.05 39.78 -45.65
N VAL A 38 6.99 38.87 -46.61
CA VAL A 38 6.86 37.42 -46.37
C VAL A 38 8.13 36.83 -45.74
N ASP A 39 9.32 37.35 -46.10
CA ASP A 39 10.58 36.97 -45.43
C ASP A 39 10.58 37.40 -43.96
N GLU A 40 10.06 38.58 -43.63
CA GLU A 40 9.96 39.06 -42.25
C GLU A 40 8.99 38.20 -41.40
N VAL A 41 7.83 37.81 -41.94
CA VAL A 41 6.91 36.86 -41.28
C VAL A 41 7.56 35.50 -41.04
N ASN A 42 8.28 34.98 -42.03
CA ASN A 42 8.94 33.66 -41.93
C ASN A 42 10.18 33.67 -41.03
N ARG A 43 10.85 34.81 -40.86
CA ARG A 43 12.06 34.92 -40.04
C ARG A 43 11.79 35.34 -38.60
N VAL A 44 10.71 36.07 -38.35
CA VAL A 44 10.41 36.61 -37.01
C VAL A 44 9.08 36.08 -36.48
N ALA A 45 7.95 36.35 -37.13
CA ALA A 45 6.63 36.03 -36.57
C ALA A 45 6.38 34.52 -36.40
N VAL A 46 6.64 33.72 -37.43
CA VAL A 46 6.40 32.26 -37.40
C VAL A 46 7.32 31.54 -36.40
N PRO A 47 8.65 31.76 -36.40
CA PRO A 47 9.51 31.17 -35.39
C PRO A 47 9.16 31.63 -33.97
N THR A 48 8.79 32.92 -33.80
CA THR A 48 8.34 33.45 -32.50
C THR A 48 7.08 32.74 -32.01
N LEU A 49 6.09 32.52 -32.88
CA LEU A 49 4.87 31.79 -32.56
C LEU A 49 5.14 30.34 -32.17
N SER A 50 5.97 29.63 -32.96
CA SER A 50 6.33 28.23 -32.71
C SER A 50 7.14 28.07 -31.43
N SER A 51 8.22 28.84 -31.26
CA SER A 51 9.09 28.77 -30.08
C SER A 51 8.35 29.18 -28.82
N SER A 52 7.49 30.19 -28.85
CA SER A 52 6.71 30.60 -27.66
C SER A 52 5.70 29.55 -27.24
N ASN A 53 5.05 28.88 -28.21
CA ASN A 53 4.17 27.75 -27.90
C ASN A 53 4.96 26.54 -27.36
N SER A 54 6.15 26.26 -27.92
CA SER A 54 7.07 25.22 -27.42
C SER A 54 7.52 25.49 -25.98
N LEU A 55 7.91 26.74 -25.68
CA LEU A 55 8.26 27.18 -24.32
C LEU A 55 7.07 27.09 -23.36
N LYS A 56 5.86 27.46 -23.78
CA LYS A 56 4.65 27.32 -22.97
C LYS A 56 4.34 25.86 -22.64
N ALA A 57 4.42 24.97 -23.63
CA ALA A 57 4.27 23.53 -23.43
C ALA A 57 5.33 22.97 -22.46
N SER A 58 6.57 23.45 -22.59
CA SER A 58 7.68 23.06 -21.72
C SER A 58 7.45 23.54 -20.27
N PHE A 59 6.97 24.77 -20.06
CA PHE A 59 6.55 25.26 -18.74
C PHE A 59 5.49 24.38 -18.09
N LEU A 60 4.44 24.03 -18.84
CA LEU A 60 3.38 23.15 -18.35
C LEU A 60 3.89 21.76 -17.99
N ASN A 61 4.77 21.19 -18.82
CA ASN A 61 5.38 19.89 -18.53
C ASN A 61 6.31 19.95 -17.30
N MET A 62 7.15 20.98 -17.19
CA MET A 62 7.99 21.19 -16.00
C MET A 62 7.14 21.37 -14.75
N SER A 63 6.04 22.12 -14.82
CA SER A 63 5.12 22.35 -13.69
C SER A 63 4.45 21.04 -13.26
N ARG A 64 4.02 20.23 -14.23
CA ARG A 64 3.48 18.88 -13.95
C ARG A 64 4.51 17.99 -13.26
N VAL A 65 5.73 17.90 -13.78
CA VAL A 65 6.80 17.05 -13.19
C VAL A 65 7.21 17.55 -11.80
N THR A 66 7.21 18.87 -11.59
CA THR A 66 7.46 19.50 -10.28
C THR A 66 6.38 19.10 -9.27
N PHE A 67 5.10 19.15 -9.66
CA PHE A 67 4.01 18.70 -8.81
C PHE A 67 4.06 17.19 -8.53
N GLU A 68 4.33 16.37 -9.56
CA GLU A 68 4.54 14.92 -9.42
C GLU A 68 5.68 14.59 -8.45
N ALA A 69 6.71 15.44 -8.39
CA ALA A 69 7.83 15.28 -7.47
C ALA A 69 7.48 15.65 -6.04
N TYR A 70 6.70 16.72 -5.84
CA TYR A 70 6.25 17.11 -4.51
C TYR A 70 5.39 16.03 -3.82
N ILE A 71 4.55 15.33 -4.59
CA ILE A 71 3.70 14.24 -4.05
C ILE A 71 4.41 12.88 -3.96
N GLU A 72 5.67 12.79 -4.39
CA GLU A 72 6.43 11.54 -4.34
C GLU A 72 6.84 11.19 -2.91
N GLU A 73 6.73 9.91 -2.55
CA GLU A 73 7.01 9.41 -1.20
C GLU A 73 8.28 8.57 -1.13
N GLN A 74 8.90 8.24 -2.27
CA GLN A 74 10.17 7.52 -2.35
C GLN A 74 11.31 8.39 -2.90
N VAL A 75 12.48 8.38 -2.22
CA VAL A 75 13.65 9.20 -2.61
C VAL A 75 14.12 8.86 -4.04
N THR A 76 14.10 7.59 -4.42
CA THR A 76 14.43 7.13 -5.79
C THR A 76 13.46 7.67 -6.84
N GLY A 77 12.17 7.71 -6.54
CA GLY A 77 11.15 8.31 -7.39
C GLY A 77 11.36 9.82 -7.54
N LEU A 78 11.75 10.49 -6.45
CA LEU A 78 12.01 11.93 -6.42
C LEU A 78 13.20 12.29 -7.31
N GLU A 79 14.29 11.52 -7.23
CA GLU A 79 15.49 11.70 -8.06
C GLU A 79 15.20 11.48 -9.56
N ASN A 80 14.38 10.49 -9.91
CA ASN A 80 13.95 10.26 -11.29
C ASN A 80 13.16 11.48 -11.83
N LYS A 81 12.20 11.98 -11.05
CA LYS A 81 11.40 13.14 -11.45
C LYS A 81 12.25 14.41 -11.53
N TYR A 82 13.21 14.59 -10.63
CA TYR A 82 14.18 15.68 -10.73
C TYR A 82 15.02 15.57 -12.02
N SER A 83 15.46 14.37 -12.39
CA SER A 83 16.16 14.14 -13.66
C SER A 83 15.30 14.52 -14.87
N ARG A 84 14.02 14.11 -14.90
CA ARG A 84 13.06 14.51 -15.96
C ARG A 84 12.85 16.02 -16.01
N PHE A 85 12.78 16.67 -14.85
CA PHE A 85 12.71 18.14 -14.74
C PHE A 85 13.96 18.78 -15.34
N THR A 86 15.16 18.33 -14.95
CA THR A 86 16.42 18.88 -15.49
C THR A 86 16.57 18.67 -16.99
N GLY A 87 16.06 17.56 -17.53
CA GLY A 87 15.98 17.35 -18.99
C GLY A 87 15.06 18.37 -19.66
N SER A 88 13.84 18.56 -19.13
CA SER A 88 12.89 19.55 -19.65
C SER A 88 13.41 20.98 -19.53
N LYS A 89 14.15 21.27 -18.46
CA LYS A 89 14.86 22.54 -18.25
C LYS A 89 15.91 22.79 -19.33
N ALA A 90 16.70 21.77 -19.68
CA ALA A 90 17.71 21.88 -20.74
C ALA A 90 17.08 22.15 -22.12
N ASP A 91 15.95 21.51 -22.42
CA ASP A 91 15.19 21.77 -23.65
C ASP A 91 14.62 23.20 -23.66
N PHE A 92 14.08 23.66 -22.53
CA PHE A 92 13.60 25.03 -22.35
C PHE A 92 14.74 26.05 -22.56
N ASP A 93 15.91 25.82 -21.96
CA ASP A 93 17.09 26.67 -22.09
C ASP A 93 17.54 26.79 -23.56
N ALA A 94 17.51 25.67 -24.30
CA ALA A 94 17.86 25.64 -25.72
C ALA A 94 16.86 26.42 -26.58
N GLU A 95 15.56 26.21 -26.37
CA GLU A 95 14.50 26.91 -27.10
C GLU A 95 14.47 28.41 -26.79
N LEU A 96 14.66 28.80 -25.51
CA LEU A 96 14.72 30.20 -25.10
C LEU A 96 15.92 30.92 -25.74
N LYS A 97 17.06 30.22 -25.85
CA LYS A 97 18.26 30.75 -26.54
C LYS A 97 18.01 30.91 -28.04
N ALA A 98 17.33 29.96 -28.68
CA ALA A 98 16.95 30.06 -30.09
C ALA A 98 16.01 31.26 -30.32
N LEU A 99 14.97 31.41 -29.50
CA LEU A 99 14.04 32.53 -29.57
C LEU A 99 14.73 33.88 -29.35
N ASN A 100 15.69 33.95 -28.41
CA ASN A 100 16.48 35.16 -28.19
C ASN A 100 17.29 35.58 -29.42
N SER A 101 17.77 34.63 -30.22
CA SER A 101 18.49 34.93 -31.47
C SER A 101 17.57 35.49 -32.55
N VAL A 102 16.36 34.94 -32.67
CA VAL A 102 15.32 35.40 -33.61
C VAL A 102 14.88 36.83 -33.30
N LEU A 103 14.71 37.14 -32.02
CA LEU A 103 14.19 38.43 -31.56
C LEU A 103 15.27 39.50 -31.36
N SER A 104 16.52 39.25 -31.73
CA SER A 104 17.65 40.14 -31.42
C SER A 104 17.51 41.57 -31.96
N ASP A 105 16.82 41.73 -33.10
CA ASP A 105 16.61 43.02 -33.76
C ASP A 105 15.28 43.70 -33.39
N ASP A 106 14.38 43.05 -32.63
CA ASP A 106 13.07 43.60 -32.22
C ASP A 106 13.05 44.01 -30.74
N SER A 107 13.30 45.31 -30.50
CA SER A 107 13.41 45.87 -29.14
C SER A 107 12.16 45.70 -28.25
N ALA A 108 10.96 45.64 -28.83
CA ALA A 108 9.72 45.50 -28.07
C ALA A 108 9.54 44.05 -27.61
N MET A 109 9.78 43.08 -28.51
CA MET A 109 9.71 41.66 -28.18
C MET A 109 10.86 41.22 -27.26
N GLN A 110 12.03 41.85 -27.32
CA GLN A 110 13.14 41.65 -26.36
C GLN A 110 12.76 41.99 -24.92
N SER A 111 11.96 43.03 -24.71
CA SER A 111 11.47 43.39 -23.37
C SER A 111 10.57 42.28 -22.81
N SER A 112 9.64 41.78 -23.61
CA SER A 112 8.75 40.67 -23.24
C SER A 112 9.53 39.37 -22.96
N LEU A 113 10.53 39.06 -23.79
CA LEU A 113 11.41 37.90 -23.60
C LEU A 113 12.25 38.00 -22.31
N THR A 114 12.60 39.22 -21.89
CA THR A 114 13.30 39.45 -20.62
C THR A 114 12.40 39.09 -19.43
N SER A 115 11.13 39.48 -19.45
CA SER A 115 10.16 39.07 -18.42
C SER A 115 9.97 37.55 -18.36
N VAL A 116 9.90 36.87 -19.52
CA VAL A 116 9.86 35.39 -19.58
C VAL A 116 11.09 34.80 -18.88
N ARG A 117 12.29 35.35 -19.13
CA ARG A 117 13.54 34.87 -18.53
C ARG A 117 13.59 35.08 -17.02
N GLU A 118 13.11 36.22 -16.53
CA GLU A 118 13.03 36.51 -15.10
C GLU A 118 12.11 35.51 -14.38
N SER A 119 10.87 35.36 -14.86
CA SER A 119 9.93 34.38 -14.31
C SER A 119 10.46 32.95 -14.39
N TYR A 120 11.12 32.58 -15.48
CA TYR A 120 11.73 31.26 -15.64
C TYR A 120 12.87 31.01 -14.63
N ASN A 121 13.76 31.98 -14.42
CA ASN A 121 14.86 31.81 -13.47
C ASN A 121 14.35 31.69 -12.02
N GLU A 122 13.35 32.49 -11.64
CA GLU A 122 12.71 32.39 -10.34
C GLU A 122 11.95 31.06 -10.19
N TYR A 123 11.25 30.63 -11.25
CA TYR A 123 10.59 29.33 -11.32
C TYR A 123 11.58 28.20 -11.03
N VAL A 124 12.68 28.12 -11.78
CA VAL A 124 13.71 27.08 -11.60
C VAL A 124 14.28 27.10 -10.17
N THR A 125 14.59 28.29 -9.65
CA THR A 125 15.13 28.45 -8.29
C THR A 125 14.17 27.89 -7.24
N ASN A 126 12.88 28.20 -7.36
CA ASN A 126 11.85 27.70 -6.44
C ASN A 126 11.60 26.20 -6.61
N VAL A 127 11.68 25.67 -7.84
CA VAL A 127 11.61 24.22 -8.07
C VAL A 127 12.78 23.50 -7.41
N GLU A 128 14.02 23.95 -7.61
CA GLU A 128 15.21 23.36 -6.98
C GLU A 128 15.13 23.41 -5.45
N ALA A 129 14.65 24.53 -4.89
CA ALA A 129 14.38 24.65 -3.46
C ALA A 129 13.30 23.67 -2.98
N MET A 130 12.22 23.48 -3.74
CA MET A 130 11.18 22.50 -3.42
C MET A 130 11.77 21.09 -3.36
N TYR A 131 12.51 20.67 -4.39
CA TYR A 131 13.14 19.35 -4.44
C TYR A 131 14.11 19.12 -3.28
N SER A 132 14.99 20.10 -3.01
CA SER A 132 15.94 19.99 -1.91
C SER A 132 15.25 19.87 -0.56
N ASN A 133 14.25 20.70 -0.29
CA ASN A 133 13.52 20.66 0.99
C ASN A 133 12.70 19.38 1.13
N HIS A 134 12.05 18.92 0.06
CA HIS A 134 11.26 17.69 0.08
C HIS A 134 12.15 16.47 0.36
N ARG A 135 13.31 16.40 -0.30
CA ARG A 135 14.32 15.36 -0.02
C ARG A 135 14.76 15.34 1.45
N GLN A 136 15.12 16.49 2.02
CA GLN A 136 15.53 16.57 3.43
C GLN A 136 14.41 16.10 4.38
N SER A 137 13.15 16.49 4.09
CA SER A 137 11.99 16.03 4.85
C SER A 137 11.84 14.49 4.80
N MET A 138 12.10 13.86 3.64
CA MET A 138 12.03 12.40 3.49
C MET A 138 13.17 11.68 4.21
N GLU A 139 14.40 12.19 4.13
CA GLU A 139 15.55 11.64 4.85
C GLU A 139 15.31 11.70 6.38
N MET A 140 14.77 12.81 6.87
CA MET A 140 14.39 12.94 8.29
C MET A 140 13.26 12.00 8.69
N ARG A 141 12.28 11.74 7.81
CA ARG A 141 11.22 10.75 8.09
C ARG A 141 11.81 9.37 8.37
N ASN A 142 12.84 8.96 7.63
CA ASN A 142 13.50 7.67 7.84
C ASN A 142 14.31 7.69 9.16
N ALA A 143 15.08 8.75 9.42
CA ALA A 143 15.82 8.88 10.67
C ALA A 143 14.91 8.87 11.92
N ILE A 144 13.71 9.45 11.82
CA ILE A 144 12.70 9.41 12.89
C ILE A 144 12.20 7.98 13.11
N PHE A 145 11.99 7.22 12.03
CA PHE A 145 11.58 5.82 12.15
C PHE A 145 12.63 5.01 12.91
N ASP A 146 13.90 5.17 12.57
CA ASP A 146 15.01 4.51 13.25
C ASP A 146 15.06 4.92 14.74
N LYS A 147 14.96 6.22 15.06
CA LYS A 147 14.97 6.71 16.44
C LYS A 147 13.75 6.28 17.26
N VAL A 148 12.57 6.15 16.65
CA VAL A 148 11.40 5.58 17.35
C VAL A 148 11.62 4.10 17.65
N GLY A 149 12.27 3.37 16.73
CA GLY A 149 12.72 1.99 16.99
C GLY A 149 13.69 1.92 18.17
N ASP A 150 14.70 2.80 18.22
CA ASP A 150 15.62 2.87 19.36
C ASP A 150 14.88 3.12 20.70
N VAL A 151 13.82 3.93 20.70
CA VAL A 151 13.00 4.15 21.91
C VAL A 151 12.26 2.88 22.33
N GLU A 152 11.67 2.17 21.37
CA GLU A 152 10.91 0.94 21.60
C GLU A 152 11.83 -0.16 22.14
N ASP A 153 12.95 -0.42 21.45
CA ASP A 153 13.93 -1.44 21.83
C ASP A 153 14.49 -1.18 23.24
N ASN A 154 14.95 0.05 23.53
CA ASN A 154 15.51 0.37 24.85
C ASN A 154 14.46 0.35 25.97
N ALA A 155 13.23 0.78 25.70
CA ALA A 155 12.16 0.75 26.70
C ALA A 155 11.67 -0.67 26.99
N ASP A 156 11.57 -1.53 25.98
CA ASP A 156 11.20 -2.94 26.14
C ASP A 156 12.31 -3.75 26.83
N ASP A 157 13.58 -3.49 26.50
CA ASP A 157 14.72 -4.07 27.21
C ASP A 157 14.72 -3.61 28.67
N ALA A 158 14.51 -2.32 28.94
CA ALA A 158 14.40 -1.81 30.31
C ALA A 158 13.24 -2.46 31.06
N SER A 159 12.09 -2.67 30.40
CA SER A 159 10.93 -3.41 30.95
C SER A 159 11.30 -4.84 31.35
N THR A 160 12.08 -5.52 30.50
CA THR A 160 12.56 -6.89 30.75
C THR A 160 13.49 -6.93 31.97
N TYR A 161 14.46 -6.01 32.03
CA TYR A 161 15.37 -5.91 33.17
C TYR A 161 14.65 -5.49 34.47
N LEU A 162 13.60 -4.67 34.39
CA LEU A 162 12.75 -4.33 35.53
C LEU A 162 12.01 -5.55 36.08
N LEU A 163 11.52 -6.43 35.20
CA LEU A 163 10.90 -7.68 35.60
C LEU A 163 11.93 -8.61 36.28
N ASP A 164 13.09 -8.82 35.67
CA ASP A 164 14.18 -9.63 36.23
C ASP A 164 14.65 -9.08 37.59
N PHE A 165 14.74 -7.75 37.72
CA PHE A 165 15.04 -7.09 38.99
C PHE A 165 13.97 -7.42 40.03
N SER A 166 12.69 -7.33 39.70
CA SER A 166 11.58 -7.61 40.63
C SER A 166 11.56 -9.04 41.16
N GLU A 167 11.98 -10.01 40.34
CA GLU A 167 11.98 -11.44 40.68
C GLU A 167 13.27 -11.90 41.40
N SER A 168 14.26 -11.02 41.54
CA SER A 168 15.55 -11.36 42.15
C SER A 168 15.44 -11.71 43.64
N ASP A 169 16.13 -12.77 44.07
CA ASP A 169 16.26 -13.17 45.48
C ASP A 169 16.78 -12.02 46.37
N ALA A 170 17.59 -11.11 45.81
CA ALA A 170 18.10 -9.94 46.52
C ALA A 170 16.98 -8.94 46.86
N VAL A 171 16.01 -8.78 45.97
CA VAL A 171 14.82 -7.94 46.18
C VAL A 171 13.92 -8.56 47.24
N ALA A 172 13.69 -9.87 47.20
CA ALA A 172 12.91 -10.56 48.22
C ALA A 172 13.50 -10.41 49.64
N ALA A 173 14.83 -10.30 49.75
CA ALA A 173 15.55 -10.22 51.02
C ALA A 173 15.76 -8.78 51.56
N ASN A 174 15.55 -7.73 50.76
CA ASN A 174 15.86 -6.35 51.15
C ASN A 174 14.69 -5.39 50.92
N ARG A 175 14.20 -4.77 52.01
CA ARG A 175 13.07 -3.85 51.98
C ARG A 175 13.29 -2.60 51.11
N ALA A 176 14.52 -2.09 51.01
CA ALA A 176 14.83 -0.96 50.15
C ALA A 176 14.73 -1.33 48.66
N LEU A 177 15.16 -2.55 48.31
CA LEU A 177 15.03 -3.06 46.95
C LEU A 177 13.59 -3.40 46.59
N GLN A 178 12.76 -3.86 47.54
CA GLN A 178 11.31 -4.02 47.32
C GLN A 178 10.64 -2.69 46.98
N GLN A 179 10.96 -1.62 47.72
CA GLN A 179 10.45 -0.29 47.43
C GLN A 179 10.95 0.25 46.09
N ALA A 180 12.20 -0.04 45.72
CA ALA A 180 12.73 0.29 44.39
C ALA A 180 12.00 -0.50 43.28
N SER A 181 11.64 -1.77 43.52
CA SER A 181 10.86 -2.58 42.58
C SER A 181 9.43 -2.04 42.39
N ASP A 182 8.79 -1.54 43.45
CA ASP A 182 7.46 -0.90 43.35
C ASP A 182 7.53 0.34 42.43
N ILE A 183 8.58 1.17 42.60
CA ILE A 183 8.84 2.32 41.71
C ILE A 183 9.15 1.83 40.29
N GLY A 184 9.84 0.70 40.15
CA GLY A 184 10.13 0.04 38.89
C GLY A 184 8.87 -0.31 38.08
N GLY A 185 7.82 -0.80 38.72
CA GLY A 185 6.53 -1.05 38.06
C GLY A 185 5.84 0.24 37.57
N GLU A 186 5.97 1.35 38.31
CA GLU A 186 5.49 2.66 37.83
C GLU A 186 6.34 3.20 36.67
N LEU A 187 7.65 2.95 36.70
CA LEU A 187 8.60 3.31 35.65
C LEU A 187 8.27 2.54 34.37
N GLU A 188 8.08 1.23 34.44
CA GLU A 188 7.65 0.36 33.33
C GLU A 188 6.39 0.91 32.64
N SER A 189 5.33 1.18 33.42
CA SER A 189 4.09 1.74 32.88
C SER A 189 4.31 3.10 32.21
N THR A 190 5.23 3.93 32.75
CA THR A 190 5.56 5.23 32.17
C THR A 190 6.43 5.10 30.91
N LEU A 191 7.29 4.07 30.80
CA LEU A 191 8.07 3.75 29.61
C LEU A 191 7.19 3.32 28.44
N LEU A 192 6.18 2.47 28.69
CA LEU A 192 5.17 2.12 27.67
C LEU A 192 4.37 3.37 27.21
N GLY A 193 4.07 4.25 28.16
CA GLY A 193 3.50 5.58 27.87
C GLY A 193 4.43 6.43 27.01
N LEU A 194 5.74 6.40 27.28
CA LEU A 194 6.76 7.12 26.53
C LEU A 194 6.83 6.68 25.07
N ILE A 195 6.82 5.36 24.80
CA ILE A 195 6.74 4.80 23.44
C ILE A 195 5.51 5.35 22.73
N THR A 196 4.36 5.34 23.40
CA THR A 196 3.09 5.78 22.83
C THR A 196 3.13 7.25 22.42
N VAL A 197 3.57 8.15 23.32
CA VAL A 197 3.63 9.59 23.01
C VAL A 197 4.71 9.92 21.99
N ALA A 198 5.85 9.21 21.99
CA ALA A 198 6.91 9.37 21.00
C ALA A 198 6.41 8.98 19.59
N ASN A 199 5.68 7.86 19.49
CA ASN A 199 5.10 7.39 18.23
C ASN A 199 3.98 8.32 17.72
N GLU A 200 3.11 8.82 18.61
CA GLU A 200 2.10 9.81 18.20
C GLU A 200 2.76 11.11 17.71
N TYR A 201 3.79 11.59 18.42
CA TYR A 201 4.54 12.77 18.02
C TYR A 201 5.22 12.59 16.66
N ALA A 202 5.88 11.45 16.41
CA ALA A 202 6.52 11.12 15.14
C ALA A 202 5.54 11.11 13.94
N LYS A 203 4.27 10.79 14.19
CA LYS A 203 3.19 10.77 13.17
C LYS A 203 2.59 12.14 12.88
N THR A 204 2.94 13.18 13.63
CA THR A 204 2.39 14.53 13.44
C THR A 204 2.67 15.09 12.05
N GLN A 205 1.77 15.97 11.58
CA GLN A 205 1.82 16.52 10.22
C GLN A 205 1.93 18.06 10.20
N THR A 206 1.81 18.72 11.35
CA THR A 206 1.82 20.19 11.46
C THR A 206 2.70 20.65 12.62
N LEU A 207 3.39 21.78 12.45
CA LEU A 207 4.22 22.37 13.50
C LEU A 207 3.44 22.71 14.77
N VAL A 208 2.20 23.16 14.63
CA VAL A 208 1.34 23.49 15.76
C VAL A 208 1.02 22.25 16.59
N ARG A 209 0.67 21.12 15.94
CA ARG A 209 0.39 19.86 16.66
C ARG A 209 1.67 19.27 17.26
N ALA A 210 2.78 19.35 16.54
CA ALA A 210 4.09 18.96 17.07
C ALA A 210 4.41 19.77 18.34
N GLN A 211 4.22 21.09 18.35
CA GLN A 211 4.49 21.87 19.58
C GLN A 211 3.64 21.46 20.78
N VAL A 212 2.37 21.09 20.56
CA VAL A 212 1.48 20.63 21.65
C VAL A 212 1.91 19.26 22.17
N LEU A 213 2.07 18.28 21.27
CA LEU A 213 2.45 16.91 21.66
C LEU A 213 3.90 16.83 22.15
N GLY A 214 4.78 17.73 21.71
CA GLY A 214 6.16 17.79 22.17
C GLY A 214 6.26 18.11 23.66
N ASN A 215 5.39 19.01 24.16
CA ASN A 215 5.31 19.29 25.60
C ASN A 215 4.86 18.06 26.40
N GLU A 216 3.96 17.23 25.83
CA GLU A 216 3.50 15.99 26.45
C GLU A 216 4.60 14.93 26.49
N VAL A 217 5.36 14.79 25.40
CA VAL A 217 6.55 13.93 25.33
C VAL A 217 7.59 14.38 26.36
N GLU A 218 7.91 15.67 26.44
CA GLU A 218 8.86 16.21 27.41
C GLU A 218 8.40 15.99 28.87
N LEU A 219 7.10 16.10 29.14
CA LEU A 219 6.53 15.82 30.46
C LEU A 219 6.67 14.34 30.83
N THR A 220 6.40 13.43 29.90
CA THR A 220 6.56 11.99 30.11
C THR A 220 8.03 11.64 30.32
N VAL A 221 8.95 12.18 29.50
CA VAL A 221 10.41 12.04 29.71
C VAL A 221 10.81 12.53 31.11
N GLY A 222 10.29 13.68 31.54
CA GLY A 222 10.55 14.22 32.88
C GLY A 222 10.12 13.25 33.98
N LYS A 223 8.95 12.63 33.84
CA LYS A 223 8.43 11.63 34.78
C LYS A 223 9.27 10.35 34.79
N VAL A 224 9.69 9.86 33.62
CA VAL A 224 10.60 8.69 33.50
C VAL A 224 11.91 8.97 34.24
N ARG A 225 12.54 10.14 34.01
CA ARG A 225 13.75 10.54 34.75
C ARG A 225 13.53 10.61 36.25
N GLU A 226 12.41 11.18 36.69
CA GLU A 226 12.09 11.29 38.12
C GLU A 226 11.98 9.90 38.77
N LEU A 227 11.22 8.99 38.14
CA LEU A 227 11.04 7.62 38.62
C LEU A 227 12.36 6.86 38.66
N MET A 228 13.19 6.95 37.61
CA MET A 228 14.51 6.30 37.57
C MET A 228 15.43 6.80 38.69
N ASN A 229 15.51 8.13 38.89
CA ASN A 229 16.31 8.71 39.97
C ASN A 229 15.80 8.29 41.36
N ASN A 230 14.47 8.26 41.55
CA ASN A 230 13.87 7.81 42.81
C ASN A 230 14.13 6.33 43.08
N MET A 231 14.10 5.49 42.04
CA MET A 231 14.41 4.07 42.12
C MET A 231 15.86 3.84 42.56
N GLN A 232 16.82 4.52 41.93
CA GLN A 232 18.25 4.46 42.30
C GLN A 232 18.50 4.97 43.72
N ALA A 233 17.90 6.11 44.09
CA ALA A 233 18.06 6.69 45.42
C ALA A 233 17.48 5.78 46.52
N THR A 234 16.35 5.12 46.23
CA THR A 234 15.70 4.18 47.16
C THR A 234 16.52 2.91 47.34
N ALA A 235 17.12 2.39 46.26
CA ALA A 235 18.02 1.24 46.33
C ALA A 235 19.30 1.54 47.13
N ALA A 236 19.76 2.80 47.18
CA ALA A 236 20.83 3.30 48.05
C ALA A 236 22.13 2.47 48.03
N GLY A 237 22.50 1.89 46.88
CA GLY A 237 23.68 1.03 46.72
C GLY A 237 23.52 -0.37 47.32
N SER A 238 22.29 -0.79 47.65
CA SER A 238 21.95 -2.15 48.08
C SER A 238 21.90 -3.13 46.92
N ASP A 239 21.81 -2.63 45.69
CA ASP A 239 21.94 -3.45 44.49
C ASP A 239 23.43 -3.73 44.22
N THR A 240 23.78 -5.02 44.20
CA THR A 240 25.13 -5.49 43.86
C THR A 240 25.16 -6.27 42.55
N SER A 241 24.02 -6.49 41.89
CA SER A 241 23.96 -7.21 40.61
C SER A 241 24.33 -6.32 39.43
N GLY A 242 24.15 -5.01 39.56
CA GLY A 242 24.35 -4.04 38.48
C GLY A 242 23.12 -3.87 37.58
N THR A 243 22.03 -4.55 37.89
CA THR A 243 20.80 -4.53 37.08
C THR A 243 20.16 -3.14 37.07
N LEU A 244 20.21 -2.39 38.18
CA LEU A 244 19.70 -1.01 38.19
C LEU A 244 20.54 -0.05 37.32
N ASP A 245 21.84 -0.31 37.18
CA ASP A 245 22.71 0.49 36.31
C ASP A 245 22.43 0.17 34.83
N GLU A 246 22.16 -1.10 34.50
CA GLU A 246 21.73 -1.51 33.15
C GLU A 246 20.37 -0.88 32.78
N ILE A 247 19.38 -0.93 33.67
CA ILE A 247 18.08 -0.25 33.47
C ILE A 247 18.28 1.25 33.28
N SER A 248 19.14 1.88 34.10
CA SER A 248 19.42 3.32 33.96
C SER A 248 20.00 3.67 32.60
N GLY A 249 20.93 2.86 32.09
CA GLY A 249 21.54 3.05 30.78
C GLY A 249 20.51 2.98 29.66
N LEU A 250 19.67 1.94 29.66
CA LEU A 250 18.60 1.76 28.68
C LEU A 250 17.57 2.90 28.72
N VAL A 251 17.19 3.34 29.94
CA VAL A 251 16.29 4.49 30.11
C VAL A 251 16.92 5.78 29.58
N ASP A 252 18.21 6.01 29.83
CA ASP A 252 18.92 7.19 29.31
C ASP A 252 19.03 7.15 27.78
N ASP A 253 19.31 5.98 27.19
CA ASP A 253 19.38 5.78 25.75
C ASP A 253 18.00 6.00 25.08
N ALA A 254 16.91 5.49 25.68
CA ALA A 254 15.55 5.76 25.24
C ALA A 254 15.20 7.26 25.29
N ILE A 255 15.65 7.96 26.34
CA ILE A 255 15.43 9.40 26.47
C ILE A 255 16.28 10.19 25.47
N ASP A 256 17.52 9.78 25.21
CA ASP A 256 18.39 10.43 24.21
C ASP A 256 17.84 10.24 22.80
N ALA A 257 17.32 9.05 22.47
CA ALA A 257 16.64 8.79 21.21
C ALA A 257 15.44 9.74 20.96
N ILE A 258 14.82 10.28 22.02
CA ILE A 258 13.74 11.27 21.92
C ILE A 258 14.25 12.71 21.93
N THR A 259 15.10 13.04 22.90
CA THR A 259 15.44 14.42 23.28
C THR A 259 16.82 14.89 22.81
N GLY A 260 17.64 13.97 22.31
CA GLY A 260 18.95 14.25 21.75
C GLY A 260 18.91 15.20 20.55
N SER A 261 20.07 15.70 20.14
CA SER A 261 20.16 16.65 19.02
C SER A 261 19.70 16.05 17.68
N ASP A 262 19.76 14.73 17.56
CA ASP A 262 19.25 13.89 16.48
C ASP A 262 18.08 13.02 16.93
N GLY A 263 17.44 13.37 18.07
CA GLY A 263 16.31 12.64 18.61
C GLY A 263 14.98 12.96 17.90
N VAL A 264 13.96 12.15 18.18
CA VAL A 264 12.62 12.23 17.57
C VAL A 264 12.05 13.66 17.61
N LEU A 265 12.19 14.38 18.73
CA LEU A 265 11.65 15.73 18.89
C LEU A 265 12.22 16.71 17.85
N GLN A 266 13.55 16.73 17.73
CA GLN A 266 14.27 17.67 16.88
C GLN A 266 14.17 17.29 15.40
N LEU A 267 14.29 16.00 15.08
CA LEU A 267 14.17 15.51 13.71
C LEU A 267 12.77 15.77 13.14
N GLN A 268 11.71 15.50 13.90
CA GLN A 268 10.35 15.70 13.43
C GLN A 268 10.01 17.17 13.26
N LYS A 269 10.50 18.04 14.15
CA LYS A 269 10.35 19.48 13.98
C LYS A 269 11.03 19.96 12.69
N ALA A 270 12.28 19.56 12.46
CA ALA A 270 13.02 19.93 11.27
C ALA A 270 12.34 19.37 9.99
N ARG A 271 11.85 18.12 10.02
CA ARG A 271 11.08 17.53 8.93
C ARG A 271 9.87 18.39 8.56
N LEU A 272 9.10 18.82 9.55
CA LEU A 272 7.92 19.66 9.33
C LEU A 272 8.28 21.05 8.79
N GLU A 273 9.40 21.63 9.23
CA GLU A 273 9.93 22.89 8.68
C GLU A 273 10.33 22.72 7.20
N PHE A 274 11.06 21.66 6.87
CA PHE A 274 11.43 21.34 5.49
C PHE A 274 10.20 21.09 4.61
N ARG A 275 9.20 20.37 5.11
CA ARG A 275 7.95 20.15 4.38
C ARG A 275 7.22 21.47 4.09
N ASN A 276 7.10 22.36 5.08
CA ASN A 276 6.49 23.67 4.89
C ASN A 276 7.30 24.55 3.90
N ALA A 277 8.63 24.48 3.96
CA ALA A 277 9.49 25.16 3.00
C ALA A 277 9.31 24.62 1.57
N ALA A 278 9.18 23.30 1.40
CA ALA A 278 8.89 22.67 0.12
C ALA A 278 7.53 23.10 -0.44
N GLU A 279 6.49 23.14 0.40
CA GLU A 279 5.15 23.60 0.02
C GLU A 279 5.15 25.08 -0.42
N GLN A 280 5.84 25.94 0.32
CA GLN A 280 5.98 27.36 -0.05
C GLN A 280 6.77 27.53 -1.35
N ALA A 281 7.82 26.75 -1.54
CA ALA A 281 8.62 26.77 -2.77
C ALA A 281 7.79 26.28 -3.96
N LEU A 282 6.97 25.24 -3.79
CA LEU A 282 6.02 24.79 -4.80
C LEU A 282 5.03 25.90 -5.17
N ALA A 283 4.39 26.54 -4.18
CA ALA A 283 3.43 27.62 -4.43
C ALA A 283 4.06 28.82 -5.16
N ARG A 284 5.30 29.18 -4.81
CA ARG A 284 6.05 30.22 -5.52
C ARG A 284 6.40 29.79 -6.94
N SER A 285 6.83 28.54 -7.14
CA SER A 285 7.11 28.01 -8.47
C SER A 285 5.86 28.02 -9.35
N ASP A 286 4.70 27.61 -8.85
CA ASP A 286 3.45 27.66 -9.61
C ASP A 286 3.11 29.10 -10.04
N LYS A 287 3.24 30.06 -9.11
CA LYS A 287 3.07 31.49 -9.42
C LYS A 287 4.04 31.97 -10.50
N ASN A 288 5.33 31.67 -10.38
CA ASN A 288 6.34 32.06 -11.38
C ASN A 288 6.09 31.38 -12.74
N GLY A 289 5.60 30.14 -12.74
CA GLY A 289 5.20 29.43 -13.96
C GLY A 289 4.03 30.11 -14.66
N GLN A 290 3.02 30.54 -13.90
CA GLN A 290 1.88 31.31 -14.43
C GLN A 290 2.33 32.68 -14.98
N GLU A 291 3.21 33.39 -14.28
CA GLU A 291 3.79 34.66 -14.76
C GLU A 291 4.60 34.46 -16.05
N GLY A 292 5.41 33.40 -16.12
CA GLY A 292 6.17 33.04 -17.32
C GLY A 292 5.28 32.69 -18.51
N ILE A 293 4.19 31.95 -18.29
CA ILE A 293 3.19 31.65 -19.32
C ILE A 293 2.47 32.93 -19.77
N ALA A 294 2.09 33.83 -18.84
CA ALA A 294 1.45 35.10 -19.18
C ALA A 294 2.39 36.01 -20.00
N ALA A 295 3.69 36.03 -19.68
CA ALA A 295 4.69 36.75 -20.46
C ALA A 295 4.86 36.15 -21.87
N LEU A 296 4.81 34.81 -22.01
CA LEU A 296 4.79 34.14 -23.32
C LEU A 296 3.51 34.44 -24.11
N GLU A 297 2.34 34.54 -23.46
CA GLU A 297 1.09 34.95 -24.12
C GLU A 297 1.12 36.39 -24.61
N ALA A 298 1.73 37.30 -23.84
CA ALA A 298 1.97 38.67 -24.29
C ALA A 298 2.89 38.70 -25.52
N LEU A 299 3.91 37.84 -25.55
CA LEU A 299 4.84 37.72 -26.67
C LEU A 299 4.19 37.07 -27.90
N LEU A 300 3.33 36.07 -27.72
CA LEU A 300 2.47 35.50 -28.76
C LEU A 300 1.53 36.56 -29.36
N LYS A 301 0.90 37.38 -28.51
CA LYS A 301 0.03 38.48 -28.95
C LYS A 301 0.80 39.53 -29.76
N GLN A 302 2.03 39.85 -29.35
CA GLN A 302 2.89 40.75 -30.13
C GLN A 302 3.27 40.14 -31.49
N ALA A 303 3.54 38.83 -31.54
CA ALA A 303 3.84 38.13 -32.79
C ALA A 303 2.63 38.08 -33.74
N ASP A 304 1.44 37.87 -33.19
CA ASP A 304 0.16 37.87 -33.91
C ASP A 304 -0.15 39.27 -34.47
N GLN A 305 -0.04 40.31 -33.64
CA GLN A 305 -0.17 41.71 -34.07
C GLN A 305 0.84 42.09 -35.16
N LYS A 306 2.09 41.61 -35.06
CA LYS A 306 3.11 41.83 -36.08
C LYS A 306 2.75 41.12 -37.40
N ALA A 307 2.18 39.92 -37.32
CA ALA A 307 1.72 39.19 -38.50
C ALA A 307 0.52 39.91 -39.17
N ASP A 308 -0.43 40.40 -38.37
CA ASP A 308 -1.58 41.19 -38.84
C ASP A 308 -1.15 42.53 -39.47
N ASP A 309 -0.25 43.27 -38.82
CA ASP A 309 0.29 44.53 -39.37
C ASP A 309 0.99 44.30 -40.71
N ILE A 310 1.69 43.16 -40.87
CA ILE A 310 2.33 42.79 -42.13
C ILE A 310 1.28 42.37 -43.17
N ASP A 311 0.23 41.63 -42.79
CA ASP A 311 -0.87 41.27 -43.69
C ASP A 311 -1.62 42.52 -44.20
N GLU A 312 -1.86 43.52 -43.35
CA GLU A 312 -2.47 44.80 -43.73
C GLU A 312 -1.53 45.63 -44.64
N GLN A 313 -0.23 45.61 -44.39
CA GLN A 313 0.77 46.23 -45.29
C GLN A 313 0.84 45.51 -46.65
N VAL A 314 0.75 44.18 -46.67
CA VAL A 314 0.71 43.39 -47.91
C VAL A 314 -0.58 43.70 -48.67
N SER A 315 -1.73 43.70 -48.01
CA SER A 315 -3.04 43.98 -48.60
C SER A 315 -3.13 45.40 -49.19
N SER A 316 -2.61 46.40 -48.47
CA SER A 316 -2.57 47.80 -48.94
C SER A 316 -1.58 48.01 -50.11
N LYS A 317 -0.43 47.32 -50.12
CA LYS A 317 0.53 47.35 -51.25
C LYS A 317 0.03 46.58 -52.47
N VAL A 318 -0.65 45.45 -52.27
CA VAL A 318 -1.31 44.69 -53.35
C VAL A 318 -2.42 45.54 -53.98
N THR A 319 -3.25 46.21 -53.18
CA THR A 319 -4.35 47.06 -53.68
C THR A 319 -3.85 48.29 -54.44
N SER A 320 -2.79 48.93 -53.95
CA SER A 320 -2.14 50.07 -54.62
C SER A 320 -1.44 49.66 -55.93
N GLY A 321 -0.79 48.49 -55.94
CA GLY A 321 -0.17 47.92 -57.14
C GLY A 321 -1.18 47.47 -58.19
N ASN A 322 -2.32 46.91 -57.77
CA ASN A 322 -3.38 46.49 -58.69
C ASN A 322 -4.02 47.67 -59.42
N THR A 323 -4.12 48.84 -58.77
CA THR A 323 -4.67 50.06 -59.39
C THR A 323 -3.77 50.61 -60.51
N ILE A 324 -2.44 50.55 -60.35
CA ILE A 324 -1.46 50.95 -61.38
C ILE A 324 -1.46 49.96 -62.56
N VAL A 325 -1.55 48.66 -62.27
CA VAL A 325 -1.67 47.61 -63.30
C VAL A 325 -2.97 47.77 -64.10
N ILE A 326 -4.09 48.12 -63.47
CA ILE A 326 -5.38 48.35 -64.14
C ILE A 326 -5.32 49.55 -65.09
N ILE A 327 -4.67 50.66 -64.71
CA ILE A 327 -4.53 51.85 -65.59
C ILE A 327 -3.66 51.54 -66.82
N VAL A 328 -2.54 50.82 -66.64
CA VAL A 328 -1.66 50.40 -67.74
C VAL A 328 -2.34 49.32 -68.61
N ALA A 329 -3.12 48.41 -68.01
CA ALA A 329 -3.89 47.40 -68.71
C ALA A 329 -5.02 48.00 -69.55
N LEU A 330 -5.72 49.03 -69.09
CA LEU A 330 -6.76 49.74 -69.86
C LEU A 330 -6.17 50.47 -71.08
N ALA A 331 -4.99 51.08 -70.95
CA ALA A 331 -4.27 51.69 -72.08
C ALA A 331 -3.75 50.63 -73.09
N SER A 332 -3.30 49.48 -72.58
CA SER A 332 -2.87 48.32 -73.38
C SER A 332 -4.05 47.66 -74.10
N LEU A 333 -5.21 47.60 -73.45
CA LEU A 333 -6.46 47.05 -73.98
C LEU A 333 -6.99 47.89 -75.14
N ALA A 334 -6.92 49.21 -75.05
CA ALA A 334 -7.29 50.10 -76.16
C ALA A 334 -6.41 49.87 -77.40
N ALA A 335 -5.09 49.66 -77.22
CA ALA A 335 -4.17 49.31 -78.31
C ALA A 335 -4.40 47.88 -78.84
N ALA A 336 -4.73 46.94 -77.95
CA ALA A 336 -5.01 45.55 -78.30
C ALA A 336 -6.36 45.36 -79.02
N ILE A 337 -7.38 46.20 -78.76
CA ILE A 337 -8.69 46.13 -79.45
C ILE A 337 -8.52 46.45 -80.95
N VAL A 338 -7.66 47.41 -81.30
CA VAL A 338 -7.39 47.80 -82.70
C VAL A 338 -6.62 46.70 -83.45
N ILE A 339 -5.61 46.09 -82.81
CA ILE A 339 -4.81 45.00 -83.37
C ILE A 339 -5.61 43.67 -83.38
N GLY A 340 -6.44 43.47 -82.36
CA GLY A 340 -7.29 42.30 -82.15
C GLY A 340 -8.39 42.19 -83.18
N TYR A 341 -9.06 43.29 -83.55
CA TYR A 341 -10.12 43.28 -84.56
C TYR A 341 -9.67 42.64 -85.90
N TRP A 342 -8.41 42.87 -86.29
CA TRP A 342 -7.82 42.31 -87.52
C TRP A 342 -7.32 40.86 -87.36
N THR A 343 -7.03 40.44 -86.13
CA THR A 343 -6.52 39.09 -85.80
C THR A 343 -7.68 38.11 -85.54
N VAL A 344 -8.80 38.61 -85.01
CA VAL A 344 -10.01 37.85 -84.66
C VAL A 344 -10.63 37.13 -85.85
N ILE A 345 -10.64 37.74 -87.05
CA ILE A 345 -11.19 37.10 -88.25
C ILE A 345 -10.33 35.90 -88.72
N ALA A 346 -9.05 35.86 -88.36
CA ALA A 346 -8.11 34.79 -88.75
C ALA A 346 -8.06 33.61 -87.75
N ILE A 347 -8.56 33.77 -86.51
CA ILE A 347 -8.49 32.79 -85.41
C ILE A 347 -9.87 32.24 -84.99
N THR A 348 -10.98 32.93 -85.28
CA THR A 348 -12.32 32.57 -84.78
C THR A 348 -12.91 31.26 -85.32
N ARG A 349 -12.44 30.75 -86.47
CA ARG A 349 -12.99 29.51 -87.06
C ARG A 349 -12.48 28.21 -86.41
N PRO A 350 -11.19 28.07 -86.02
CA PRO A 350 -10.71 26.90 -85.27
C PRO A 350 -11.11 26.87 -83.77
N LEU A 351 -11.17 28.03 -83.10
CA LEU A 351 -11.48 28.12 -81.65
C LEU A 351 -12.91 27.70 -81.27
N ASN A 352 -13.90 27.91 -82.15
CA ASN A 352 -15.28 27.53 -81.89
C ASN A 352 -15.44 26.00 -81.66
N ARG A 353 -14.60 25.17 -82.28
CA ARG A 353 -14.62 23.71 -82.12
C ARG A 353 -14.03 23.22 -80.79
N VAL A 354 -13.06 23.94 -80.23
CA VAL A 354 -12.51 23.65 -78.88
C VAL A 354 -13.48 24.14 -77.80
N ASN A 355 -14.12 25.29 -78.00
CA ASN A 355 -15.10 25.84 -77.07
C ASN A 355 -16.37 24.97 -76.95
N GLU A 356 -16.81 24.36 -78.06
CA GLU A 356 -17.95 23.43 -78.09
C GLU A 356 -17.70 22.18 -77.21
N LEU A 357 -16.47 21.63 -77.24
CA LEU A 357 -16.11 20.48 -76.40
C LEU A 357 -15.86 20.85 -74.93
N LEU A 358 -15.28 22.02 -74.63
CA LEU A 358 -15.17 22.52 -73.26
C LEU A 358 -16.54 22.80 -72.63
N THR A 359 -17.51 23.25 -73.42
CA THR A 359 -18.91 23.40 -72.99
C THR A 359 -19.50 22.04 -72.62
N VAL A 360 -19.27 21.00 -73.42
CA VAL A 360 -19.71 19.62 -73.12
C VAL A 360 -18.99 19.04 -71.90
N ALA A 361 -17.67 19.21 -71.78
CA ALA A 361 -16.90 18.74 -70.62
C ALA A 361 -17.31 19.46 -69.32
N SER A 362 -17.64 20.75 -69.38
CA SER A 362 -18.16 21.52 -68.24
C SER A 362 -19.56 21.07 -67.78
N SER A 363 -20.32 20.40 -68.65
CA SER A 363 -21.61 19.81 -68.31
C SER A 363 -21.51 18.43 -67.65
N GLY A 364 -20.28 17.96 -67.39
CA GLY A 364 -20.01 16.67 -66.74
C GLY A 364 -19.82 15.49 -67.71
N ASP A 365 -19.93 15.68 -69.03
CA ASP A 365 -19.72 14.62 -70.02
C ASP A 365 -18.25 14.56 -70.49
N LEU A 366 -17.48 13.63 -69.93
CA LEU A 366 -16.05 13.41 -70.19
C LEU A 366 -15.80 12.33 -71.25
N THR A 367 -16.83 11.88 -71.98
CA THR A 367 -16.72 10.78 -72.97
C THR A 367 -16.25 11.23 -74.36
N ARG A 368 -16.24 12.54 -74.63
CA ARG A 368 -15.92 13.15 -75.93
C ARG A 368 -14.43 13.49 -76.05
N ARG A 369 -13.86 13.36 -77.25
CA ARG A 369 -12.44 13.71 -77.55
C ARG A 369 -12.35 14.65 -78.75
N LEU A 370 -11.38 15.56 -78.73
CA LEU A 370 -11.04 16.42 -79.87
C LEU A 370 -10.18 15.66 -80.88
N ASP A 371 -10.37 15.96 -82.17
CA ASP A 371 -9.49 15.51 -83.27
C ASP A 371 -8.13 16.23 -83.16
N ASP A 372 -7.07 15.44 -82.97
CA ASP A 372 -5.72 15.90 -82.66
C ASP A 372 -4.72 15.69 -83.81
N THR A 373 -5.24 15.52 -85.03
CA THR A 373 -4.46 15.22 -86.25
C THR A 373 -3.77 16.42 -86.89
N ALA A 374 -4.11 17.65 -86.49
CA ALA A 374 -3.47 18.86 -87.01
C ALA A 374 -2.05 19.05 -86.41
N GLU A 375 -1.08 19.47 -87.24
CA GLU A 375 0.30 19.77 -86.80
C GLU A 375 0.53 21.27 -86.52
N ASP A 376 -0.55 22.05 -86.46
CA ASP A 376 -0.54 23.48 -86.13
C ASP A 376 -0.88 23.74 -84.65
N GLU A 377 -0.93 25.01 -84.26
CA GLU A 377 -1.17 25.45 -82.88
C GLU A 377 -2.51 24.95 -82.30
N PHE A 378 -3.48 24.58 -83.14
CA PHE A 378 -4.78 24.06 -82.71
C PHE A 378 -4.78 22.55 -82.49
N GLY A 379 -3.94 21.79 -83.21
CA GLY A 379 -3.73 20.36 -82.94
C GLY A 379 -2.99 20.09 -81.63
N GLN A 380 -2.06 20.95 -81.23
CA GLN A 380 -1.41 20.87 -79.91
C GLN A 380 -2.38 21.22 -78.77
N LEU A 381 -3.31 22.16 -79.00
CA LEU A 381 -4.38 22.51 -78.06
C LEU A 381 -5.35 21.33 -77.84
N ALA A 382 -5.74 20.63 -78.92
CA ALA A 382 -6.58 19.43 -78.84
C ALA A 382 -5.94 18.30 -78.01
N LYS A 383 -4.62 18.05 -78.14
CA LYS A 383 -3.89 17.05 -77.34
C LYS A 383 -3.89 17.38 -75.85
N ASN A 384 -3.68 18.65 -75.49
CA ASN A 384 -3.67 19.09 -74.10
C ASN A 384 -5.06 19.00 -73.45
N CYS A 385 -6.12 19.36 -74.18
CA CYS A 385 -7.51 19.19 -73.72
C CYS A 385 -7.86 17.70 -73.50
N ASN A 386 -7.48 16.82 -74.43
CA ASN A 386 -7.69 15.37 -74.28
C ASN A 386 -6.94 14.81 -73.05
N LYS A 387 -5.72 15.30 -72.74
CA LYS A 387 -4.96 14.90 -71.54
C LYS A 387 -5.62 15.36 -70.24
N LEU A 388 -6.18 16.58 -70.21
CA LEU A 388 -6.94 17.09 -69.07
C LEU A 388 -8.19 16.24 -68.80
N ILE A 389 -8.96 15.91 -69.83
CA ILE A 389 -10.15 15.05 -69.72
C ILE A 389 -9.77 13.66 -69.21
N ALA A 390 -8.68 13.07 -69.70
CA ALA A 390 -8.19 11.77 -69.21
C ALA A 390 -7.78 11.79 -67.73
N ASN A 391 -7.11 12.86 -67.28
CA ASN A 391 -6.73 13.02 -65.87
C ASN A 391 -7.96 13.24 -64.97
N LEU A 392 -8.95 14.04 -65.40
CA LEU A 392 -10.21 14.23 -64.67
C LEU A 392 -11.00 12.93 -64.57
N LYS A 393 -11.07 12.14 -65.66
CA LYS A 393 -11.65 10.81 -65.66
C LYS A 393 -10.98 9.89 -64.63
N SER A 394 -9.65 9.81 -64.64
CA SER A 394 -8.91 8.99 -63.67
C SER A 394 -9.13 9.44 -62.22
N LEU A 395 -9.21 10.75 -61.99
CA LEU A 395 -9.44 11.33 -60.66
C LEU A 395 -10.86 10.99 -60.17
N ILE A 396 -11.89 11.18 -61.01
CA ILE A 396 -13.28 10.88 -60.64
C ILE A 396 -13.48 9.38 -60.39
N THR A 397 -12.93 8.50 -61.23
CA THR A 397 -12.93 7.05 -60.99
C THR A 397 -12.22 6.71 -59.67
N GLY A 398 -11.07 7.33 -59.40
CA GLY A 398 -10.33 7.13 -58.16
C GLY A 398 -11.09 7.58 -56.91
N ILE A 399 -11.85 8.67 -56.97
CA ILE A 399 -12.70 9.12 -55.85
C ILE A 399 -13.89 8.17 -55.66
N ASN A 400 -14.55 7.71 -56.74
CA ASN A 400 -15.67 6.77 -56.62
C ASN A 400 -15.25 5.47 -55.90
N THR A 401 -14.12 4.87 -56.28
CA THR A 401 -13.59 3.66 -55.63
C THR A 401 -13.24 3.91 -54.16
N ARG A 402 -12.65 5.06 -53.82
CA ARG A 402 -12.32 5.40 -52.42
C ARG A 402 -13.58 5.67 -51.58
N ALA A 403 -14.62 6.26 -52.18
CA ALA A 403 -15.91 6.48 -51.52
C ALA A 403 -16.61 5.14 -51.23
N GLU A 404 -16.59 4.18 -52.17
CA GLU A 404 -17.07 2.81 -51.93
C GLU A 404 -16.30 2.11 -50.80
N GLN A 405 -14.97 2.23 -50.79
CA GLN A 405 -14.13 1.68 -49.71
C GLN A 405 -14.44 2.33 -48.36
N LEU A 406 -14.70 3.64 -48.33
CA LEU A 406 -15.03 4.38 -47.11
C LEU A 406 -16.40 3.98 -46.54
N ALA A 407 -17.41 3.81 -47.41
CA ALA A 407 -18.72 3.32 -47.01
C ALA A 407 -18.63 1.90 -46.41
N ALA A 408 -17.94 0.99 -47.09
CA ALA A 408 -17.73 -0.38 -46.60
C ALA A 408 -16.96 -0.43 -45.26
N ALA A 409 -15.91 0.40 -45.10
CA ALA A 409 -15.18 0.50 -43.85
C ALA A 409 -16.06 1.03 -42.70
N SER A 410 -16.94 1.98 -43.00
CA SER A 410 -17.87 2.55 -42.01
C SER A 410 -18.92 1.53 -41.56
N GLU A 411 -19.45 0.73 -42.48
CA GLU A 411 -20.38 -0.37 -42.18
C GLU A 411 -19.70 -1.47 -41.34
N GLN A 412 -18.45 -1.80 -41.65
CA GLN A 412 -17.64 -2.72 -40.84
C GLN A 412 -17.42 -2.18 -39.42
N THR A 413 -17.08 -0.89 -39.27
CA THR A 413 -16.93 -0.24 -37.96
C THR A 413 -18.24 -0.25 -37.17
N SER A 414 -19.39 0.00 -37.81
CA SER A 414 -20.71 -0.09 -37.17
C SER A 414 -21.02 -1.50 -36.66
N THR A 415 -20.68 -2.52 -37.45
CA THR A 415 -20.84 -3.94 -37.06
C THR A 415 -19.97 -4.29 -35.86
N VAL A 416 -18.68 -3.91 -35.88
CA VAL A 416 -17.76 -4.14 -34.76
C VAL A 416 -18.24 -3.40 -33.51
N THR A 417 -18.72 -2.17 -33.67
CA THR A 417 -19.25 -1.36 -32.57
C THR A 417 -20.48 -2.01 -31.92
N THR A 418 -21.39 -2.55 -32.72
CA THR A 418 -22.56 -3.30 -32.22
C THR A 418 -22.14 -4.54 -31.42
N GLN A 419 -21.14 -5.28 -31.93
CA GLN A 419 -20.57 -6.44 -31.23
C GLN A 419 -19.92 -6.03 -29.91
N THR A 420 -19.21 -4.90 -29.89
CA THR A 420 -18.60 -4.32 -28.68
C THR A 420 -19.66 -3.99 -27.63
N THR A 421 -20.75 -3.33 -28.00
CA THR A 421 -21.87 -3.02 -27.09
C THR A 421 -22.48 -4.29 -26.49
N HIS A 422 -22.69 -5.34 -27.29
CA HIS A 422 -23.18 -6.62 -26.77
C HIS A 422 -22.19 -7.28 -25.80
N SER A 423 -20.89 -7.18 -26.09
CA SER A 423 -19.83 -7.75 -25.25
C SER A 423 -19.77 -7.03 -23.90
N ILE A 424 -19.92 -5.71 -23.89
CA ILE A 424 -19.99 -4.89 -22.67
C ILE A 424 -21.22 -5.26 -21.83
N GLN A 425 -22.38 -5.50 -22.46
CA GLN A 425 -23.58 -5.93 -21.74
C GLN A 425 -23.38 -7.28 -21.02
N ASN A 426 -22.73 -8.23 -21.70
CA ASN A 426 -22.35 -9.50 -21.09
C ASN A 426 -21.35 -9.31 -19.94
N GLN A 427 -20.36 -8.44 -20.13
CA GLN A 427 -19.37 -8.11 -19.11
C GLN A 427 -20.01 -7.51 -17.85
N LYS A 428 -20.97 -6.57 -18.01
CA LYS A 428 -21.75 -6.01 -16.88
C LYS A 428 -22.48 -7.10 -16.09
N SER A 429 -23.09 -8.07 -16.78
CA SER A 429 -23.76 -9.21 -16.13
C SER A 429 -22.79 -10.07 -15.31
N GLN A 430 -21.60 -10.37 -15.87
CA GLN A 430 -20.56 -11.12 -15.16
C GLN A 430 -20.04 -10.35 -13.95
N ILE A 431 -19.82 -9.05 -14.07
CA ILE A 431 -19.39 -8.19 -12.97
C ILE A 431 -20.43 -8.20 -11.83
N ALA A 432 -21.72 -8.13 -12.15
CA ALA A 432 -22.78 -8.22 -11.14
C ALA A 432 -22.77 -9.56 -10.38
N GLN A 433 -22.48 -10.66 -11.07
CA GLN A 433 -22.32 -11.97 -10.42
C GLN A 433 -21.10 -12.00 -9.50
N VAL A 434 -19.96 -11.45 -9.94
CA VAL A 434 -18.75 -11.37 -9.12
C VAL A 434 -18.99 -10.47 -7.91
N ALA A 435 -19.65 -9.32 -8.06
CA ALA A 435 -19.99 -8.43 -6.95
C ALA A 435 -20.87 -9.12 -5.89
N THR A 436 -21.81 -9.94 -6.34
CA THR A 436 -22.63 -10.77 -5.44
C THR A 436 -21.77 -11.76 -4.67
N ALA A 437 -20.89 -12.49 -5.37
CA ALA A 437 -19.98 -13.44 -4.74
C ALA A 437 -19.00 -12.77 -3.77
N THR A 438 -18.51 -11.57 -4.08
CA THR A 438 -17.66 -10.77 -3.17
C THR A 438 -18.41 -10.32 -1.93
N THR A 439 -19.69 -9.95 -2.08
CA THR A 439 -20.55 -9.59 -0.93
C THR A 439 -20.80 -10.80 -0.03
N GLU A 440 -21.08 -11.96 -0.61
CA GLU A 440 -21.17 -13.22 0.12
C GLU A 440 -19.85 -13.55 0.82
N MET A 441 -18.71 -13.42 0.14
CA MET A 441 -17.39 -13.65 0.71
C MET A 441 -17.13 -12.75 1.92
N HIS A 442 -17.44 -11.45 1.82
CA HIS A 442 -17.34 -10.51 2.94
C HIS A 442 -18.15 -10.97 4.16
N SER A 443 -19.43 -11.32 3.95
CA SER A 443 -20.29 -11.84 5.02
C SER A 443 -19.76 -13.14 5.62
N THR A 444 -19.20 -14.02 4.78
CA THR A 444 -18.68 -15.31 5.25
C THR A 444 -17.39 -15.13 6.04
N SER A 445 -16.49 -14.23 5.62
CA SER A 445 -15.27 -13.90 6.37
C SER A 445 -15.60 -13.28 7.72
N GLN A 446 -16.61 -12.40 7.82
CA GLN A 446 -17.08 -11.89 9.12
C GLN A 446 -17.58 -13.02 10.04
N LEU A 447 -18.39 -13.95 9.50
CA LEU A 447 -18.87 -15.11 10.27
C LEU A 447 -17.72 -16.01 10.73
N VAL A 448 -16.72 -16.25 9.89
CA VAL A 448 -15.54 -17.05 10.24
C VAL A 448 -14.71 -16.35 11.32
N SER A 449 -14.52 -15.03 11.21
CA SER A 449 -13.85 -14.23 12.24
C SER A 449 -14.56 -14.33 13.60
N GLN A 450 -15.89 -14.21 13.61
CA GLN A 450 -16.68 -14.35 14.83
C GLN A 450 -16.59 -15.76 15.41
N SER A 451 -16.71 -16.79 14.58
CA SER A 451 -16.54 -18.18 15.03
C SER A 451 -15.14 -18.47 15.57
N ALA A 452 -14.10 -17.86 14.99
CA ALA A 452 -12.73 -17.99 15.51
C ALA A 452 -12.60 -17.32 16.90
N GLU A 453 -13.19 -16.14 17.09
CA GLU A 453 -13.23 -15.45 18.38
C GLU A 453 -14.00 -16.26 19.45
N ASP A 454 -15.17 -16.78 19.09
CA ASP A 454 -15.97 -17.66 19.97
C ASP A 454 -15.16 -18.92 20.35
N THR A 455 -14.45 -19.51 19.37
CA THR A 455 -13.58 -20.67 19.59
C THR A 455 -12.41 -20.34 20.52
N LEU A 456 -11.78 -19.17 20.36
CA LEU A 456 -10.71 -18.71 21.26
C LEU A 456 -11.19 -18.54 22.70
N ASN A 457 -12.42 -18.07 22.90
CA ASN A 457 -13.02 -17.96 24.23
C ASN A 457 -13.27 -19.34 24.87
N GLU A 458 -13.80 -20.30 24.12
CA GLU A 458 -13.99 -21.68 24.59
C GLU A 458 -12.65 -22.36 24.90
N ILE A 459 -11.61 -22.13 24.09
CA ILE A 459 -10.25 -22.61 24.33
C ILE A 459 -9.68 -22.03 25.63
N ARG A 460 -9.82 -20.73 25.87
CA ARG A 460 -9.39 -20.09 27.13
C ARG A 460 -10.12 -20.68 28.34
N HIS A 461 -11.41 -20.95 28.20
CA HIS A 461 -12.19 -21.59 29.25
C HIS A 461 -11.69 -23.02 29.52
N ALA A 462 -11.43 -23.80 28.47
CA ALA A 462 -10.87 -25.15 28.59
C ALA A 462 -9.47 -25.16 29.23
N ASP A 463 -8.60 -24.21 28.89
CA ASP A 463 -7.27 -24.05 29.51
C ASP A 463 -7.38 -23.76 31.01
N SER A 464 -8.29 -22.85 31.40
CA SER A 464 -8.54 -22.53 32.81
C SER A 464 -9.07 -23.74 33.59
N GLU A 465 -10.00 -24.51 33.00
CA GLU A 465 -10.50 -25.74 33.64
C GLU A 465 -9.41 -26.82 33.73
N ALA A 466 -8.55 -26.96 32.72
CA ALA A 466 -7.41 -27.88 32.77
C ALA A 466 -6.44 -27.52 33.91
N GLU A 467 -6.14 -26.24 34.12
CA GLU A 467 -5.24 -25.80 35.20
C GLU A 467 -5.87 -26.00 36.60
N LYS A 468 -7.19 -25.80 36.73
CA LYS A 468 -7.92 -26.16 37.96
C LYS A 468 -7.81 -27.66 38.26
N VAL A 469 -8.03 -28.52 37.26
CA VAL A 469 -7.92 -29.97 37.43
C VAL A 469 -6.49 -30.39 37.73
N ARG A 470 -5.48 -29.73 37.15
CA ARG A 470 -4.06 -29.95 37.47
C ARG A 470 -3.77 -29.64 38.94
N THR A 471 -4.26 -28.52 39.43
CA THR A 471 -4.13 -28.13 40.85
C THR A 471 -4.77 -29.17 41.78
N ILE A 472 -5.99 -29.62 41.46
CA ILE A 472 -6.69 -30.67 42.22
C ILE A 472 -5.91 -31.99 42.21
N SER A 473 -5.33 -32.39 41.07
CA SER A 473 -4.51 -33.61 40.98
C SER A 473 -3.26 -33.53 41.86
N LEU A 474 -2.59 -32.38 41.91
CA LEU A 474 -1.42 -32.16 42.77
C LEU A 474 -1.81 -32.21 44.26
N GLU A 475 -2.95 -31.63 44.64
CA GLU A 475 -3.47 -31.69 46.00
C GLU A 475 -3.87 -33.12 46.41
N ASN A 476 -4.50 -33.87 45.49
CA ASN A 476 -4.79 -35.29 45.68
C ASN A 476 -3.51 -36.11 45.87
N LYS A 477 -2.48 -35.89 45.05
CA LYS A 477 -1.17 -36.55 45.19
C LYS A 477 -0.60 -36.34 46.59
N ARG A 478 -0.57 -35.09 47.06
CA ARG A 478 -0.11 -34.75 48.41
C ARG A 478 -0.94 -35.42 49.50
N THR A 479 -2.26 -35.46 49.34
CA THR A 479 -3.17 -36.11 50.30
C THR A 479 -2.92 -37.63 50.37
N ILE A 480 -2.68 -38.27 49.23
CA ILE A 480 -2.34 -39.69 49.12
C ILE A 480 -0.98 -39.98 49.75
N GLU A 481 0.01 -39.10 49.58
CA GLU A 481 1.33 -39.23 50.21
C GLU A 481 1.23 -39.14 51.74
N VAL A 482 0.42 -38.23 52.27
CA VAL A 482 0.14 -38.14 53.72
C VAL A 482 -0.57 -39.40 54.21
N LEU A 483 -1.58 -39.89 53.48
CA LEU A 483 -2.27 -41.14 53.82
C LEU A 483 -1.31 -42.35 53.84
N ALA A 484 -0.36 -42.41 52.90
CA ALA A 484 0.65 -43.46 52.87
C ALA A 484 1.50 -43.44 54.15
N GLN A 485 1.85 -42.24 54.62
CA GLN A 485 2.61 -42.03 55.85
C GLN A 485 1.80 -42.44 57.08
N ASP A 486 0.52 -42.07 57.16
CA ASP A 486 -0.37 -42.43 58.26
C ASP A 486 -0.60 -43.95 58.35
N VAL A 487 -0.79 -44.62 57.21
CA VAL A 487 -0.92 -46.08 57.11
C VAL A 487 0.37 -46.76 57.55
N GLN A 488 1.54 -46.24 57.15
CA GLN A 488 2.84 -46.75 57.61
C GLN A 488 2.99 -46.62 59.13
N GLN A 489 2.61 -45.47 59.69
CA GLN A 489 2.75 -45.20 61.12
C GLN A 489 1.81 -46.05 61.97
N ALA A 490 0.57 -46.24 61.55
CA ALA A 490 -0.35 -47.14 62.25
C ALA A 490 0.07 -48.62 62.10
N ALA A 491 0.74 -49.02 61.01
CA ALA A 491 1.29 -50.37 60.87
C ALA A 491 2.42 -50.62 61.89
N GLU A 492 3.25 -49.62 62.15
CA GLU A 492 4.28 -49.66 63.20
C GLU A 492 3.67 -49.80 64.60
N VAL A 493 2.61 -49.05 64.91
CA VAL A 493 1.91 -49.14 66.20
C VAL A 493 1.28 -50.52 66.40
N ILE A 494 0.62 -51.08 65.38
CA ILE A 494 0.02 -52.42 65.49
C ILE A 494 1.10 -53.51 65.58
N ASN A 495 2.20 -53.37 64.85
CA ASN A 495 3.32 -54.30 64.98
C ASN A 495 3.93 -54.24 66.38
N LYS A 496 4.03 -53.04 66.98
CA LYS A 496 4.45 -52.88 68.38
C LYS A 496 3.47 -53.55 69.34
N LEU A 497 2.16 -53.41 69.14
CA LEU A 497 1.13 -54.11 69.92
C LEU A 497 1.28 -55.64 69.81
N HIS A 498 1.57 -56.17 68.61
CA HIS A 498 1.81 -57.59 68.40
C HIS A 498 3.03 -58.08 69.22
N GLN A 499 4.14 -57.34 69.20
CA GLN A 499 5.34 -57.65 70.00
C GLN A 499 5.10 -57.57 71.52
N ASP A 500 4.37 -56.56 71.97
CA ASP A 500 4.05 -56.38 73.40
C ASP A 500 3.11 -57.50 73.87
N SER A 501 2.17 -57.93 73.03
CA SER A 501 1.28 -59.07 73.29
C SER A 501 2.02 -60.41 73.35
N ALA A 502 3.03 -60.60 72.49
CA ALA A 502 3.94 -61.76 72.58
C ALA A 502 4.73 -61.77 73.89
N SER A 503 5.17 -60.59 74.35
CA SER A 503 5.85 -60.46 75.64
C SER A 503 4.94 -60.80 76.82
N ILE A 504 3.65 -60.41 76.77
CA ILE A 504 2.66 -60.79 77.78
C ILE A 504 2.44 -62.31 77.78
N GLY A 505 2.37 -62.95 76.61
CA GLY A 505 2.30 -64.42 76.50
C GLY A 505 3.43 -65.11 77.27
N GLY A 506 4.67 -64.64 77.09
CA GLY A 506 5.82 -65.16 77.85
C GLY A 506 5.73 -64.95 79.36
N ILE A 507 5.15 -63.84 79.83
CA ILE A 507 4.90 -63.61 81.27
C ILE A 507 3.83 -64.57 81.80
N LEU A 508 2.77 -64.83 81.03
CA LEU A 508 1.70 -65.75 81.41
C LEU A 508 2.20 -67.18 81.54
N ASP A 509 3.12 -67.63 80.67
CA ASP A 509 3.76 -68.93 80.78
C ASP A 509 4.56 -69.08 82.10
N VAL A 510 5.24 -68.01 82.54
CA VAL A 510 5.93 -67.97 83.84
C VAL A 510 4.93 -68.04 84.99
N ILE A 511 3.84 -67.26 84.95
CA ILE A 511 2.80 -67.27 86.01
C ILE A 511 2.12 -68.64 86.09
N ARG A 512 1.83 -69.25 84.94
CA ARG A 512 1.31 -70.61 84.86
C ARG A 512 2.27 -71.61 85.49
N GLY A 513 3.56 -71.50 85.19
CA GLY A 513 4.61 -72.30 85.82
C GLY A 513 4.68 -72.13 87.34
N VAL A 514 4.52 -70.90 87.84
CA VAL A 514 4.43 -70.61 89.29
C VAL A 514 3.17 -71.20 89.90
N ALA A 515 2.02 -71.10 89.22
CA ALA A 515 0.75 -71.70 89.67
C ALA A 515 0.83 -73.23 89.72
N ASP A 516 1.45 -73.86 88.72
CA ASP A 516 1.73 -75.30 88.70
C ASP A 516 2.63 -75.73 89.86
N GLN A 517 3.72 -75.01 90.10
CA GLN A 517 4.59 -75.24 91.26
C GLN A 517 3.84 -75.05 92.58
N THR A 518 3.01 -74.01 92.69
CA THR A 518 2.22 -73.72 93.89
C THR A 518 1.17 -74.80 94.13
N ASN A 519 0.52 -75.31 93.09
CA ASN A 519 -0.43 -76.42 93.16
C ASN A 519 0.26 -77.72 93.63
N LEU A 520 1.47 -78.01 93.13
CA LEU A 520 2.30 -79.13 93.56
C LEU A 520 2.74 -79.01 95.03
N LEU A 521 3.18 -77.81 95.44
CA LEU A 521 3.55 -77.52 96.83
C LEU A 521 2.35 -77.65 97.77
N ALA A 522 1.18 -77.14 97.37
CA ALA A 522 -0.06 -77.25 98.13
C ALA A 522 -0.54 -78.70 98.25
N LEU A 523 -0.40 -79.50 97.19
CA LEU A 523 -0.70 -80.94 97.22
C LEU A 523 0.22 -81.67 98.21
N ASN A 524 1.52 -81.39 98.17
CA ASN A 524 2.49 -81.96 99.13
C ASN A 524 2.17 -81.56 100.57
N ALA A 525 1.77 -80.30 100.80
CA ALA A 525 1.34 -79.81 102.11
C ALA A 525 0.03 -80.48 102.59
N ALA A 526 -0.93 -80.70 101.70
CA ALA A 526 -2.19 -81.40 102.01
C ALA A 526 -1.94 -82.88 102.36
N ILE A 527 -1.02 -83.55 101.65
CA ILE A 527 -0.59 -84.92 101.97
C ILE A 527 0.04 -84.98 103.37
N GLU A 528 0.95 -84.06 103.69
CA GLU A 528 1.63 -84.05 104.99
C GLU A 528 0.69 -83.64 106.14
N ALA A 529 -0.28 -82.75 105.87
CA ALA A 529 -1.35 -82.41 106.81
C ALA A 529 -2.30 -83.59 107.08
N ALA A 530 -2.64 -84.41 106.07
CA ALA A 530 -3.38 -85.65 106.26
C ALA A 530 -2.59 -86.69 107.07
N ARG A 531 -1.26 -86.69 106.92
CA ARG A 531 -0.33 -87.56 107.65
C ARG A 531 -0.22 -87.22 109.15
N ALA A 532 -0.41 -85.94 109.51
CA ALA A 532 -0.39 -85.45 110.89
C ALA A 532 -1.70 -85.68 111.69
N GLY A 533 -2.75 -86.25 111.07
CA GLY A 533 -4.01 -86.60 111.74
C GLY A 533 -4.76 -85.38 112.30
N GLU A 534 -5.34 -85.49 113.50
CA GLU A 534 -6.15 -84.41 114.13
C GLU A 534 -5.37 -83.09 114.35
N GLN A 535 -4.04 -83.14 114.50
CA GLN A 535 -3.20 -81.93 114.66
C GLN A 535 -3.01 -81.16 113.34
N GLY A 536 -3.24 -81.80 112.18
CA GLY A 536 -3.03 -81.23 110.85
C GLY A 536 -4.27 -80.58 110.22
N ARG A 537 -5.45 -80.65 110.85
CA ARG A 537 -6.72 -80.18 110.26
C ARG A 537 -6.69 -78.72 109.80
N GLY A 538 -6.13 -77.82 110.60
CA GLY A 538 -6.02 -76.40 110.23
C GLY A 538 -5.10 -76.18 109.03
N PHE A 539 -3.98 -76.92 108.96
CA PHE A 539 -3.04 -76.88 107.84
C PHE A 539 -3.62 -77.50 106.56
N ALA A 540 -4.40 -78.58 106.68
CA ALA A 540 -5.06 -79.21 105.54
C ALA A 540 -6.05 -78.25 104.85
N VAL A 541 -6.82 -77.48 105.62
CA VAL A 541 -7.75 -76.48 105.07
C VAL A 541 -6.99 -75.38 104.32
N VAL A 542 -5.89 -74.87 104.88
CA VAL A 542 -5.06 -73.87 104.20
C VAL A 542 -4.41 -74.44 102.94
N ALA A 543 -3.93 -75.68 102.97
CA ALA A 543 -3.34 -76.34 101.80
C ALA A 543 -4.37 -76.54 100.67
N ASP A 544 -5.61 -76.96 100.98
CA ASP A 544 -6.67 -77.06 99.97
C ASP A 544 -7.12 -75.69 99.45
N GLU A 545 -7.11 -74.64 100.27
CA GLU A 545 -7.40 -73.27 99.84
C GLU A 545 -6.31 -72.74 98.89
N VAL A 546 -5.03 -72.98 99.20
CA VAL A 546 -3.89 -72.64 98.32
C VAL A 546 -3.94 -73.44 97.03
N ARG A 547 -4.30 -74.73 97.09
CA ARG A 547 -4.48 -75.59 95.91
C ARG A 547 -5.60 -75.08 95.00
N THR A 548 -6.72 -74.70 95.60
CA THR A 548 -7.87 -74.10 94.89
C THR A 548 -7.48 -72.75 94.28
N LEU A 549 -6.72 -71.92 94.99
CA LEU A 549 -6.21 -70.65 94.48
C LEU A 549 -5.23 -70.84 93.32
N ALA A 550 -4.32 -71.82 93.42
CA ALA A 550 -3.37 -72.15 92.36
C ALA A 550 -4.10 -72.67 91.10
N SER A 551 -5.10 -73.54 91.26
CA SER A 551 -5.94 -74.02 90.15
C SER A 551 -6.75 -72.88 89.51
N ARG A 552 -7.35 -71.97 90.30
CA ARG A 552 -8.02 -70.76 89.79
C ARG A 552 -7.06 -69.82 89.06
N THR A 553 -5.83 -69.67 89.57
CA THR A 553 -4.78 -68.88 88.92
C THR A 553 -4.44 -69.47 87.56
N GLN A 554 -4.25 -70.80 87.50
CA GLN A 554 -3.93 -71.53 86.30
C GLN A 554 -5.03 -71.42 85.23
N GLN A 555 -6.29 -71.57 85.65
CA GLN A 555 -7.46 -71.36 84.78
C GLN A 555 -7.51 -69.92 84.26
N SER A 556 -7.31 -68.93 85.12
CA SER A 556 -7.31 -67.51 84.73
C SER A 556 -6.17 -67.20 83.75
N THR A 557 -4.96 -67.73 83.97
CA THR A 557 -3.86 -67.59 83.00
C THR A 557 -4.16 -68.26 81.67
N GLN A 558 -4.88 -69.38 81.64
CA GLN A 558 -5.29 -70.03 80.40
C GLN A 558 -6.31 -69.18 79.63
N GLU A 559 -7.29 -68.61 80.33
CA GLU A 559 -8.28 -67.68 79.74
C GLU A 559 -7.59 -66.43 79.18
N ILE A 560 -6.64 -65.83 79.92
CA ILE A 560 -5.86 -64.68 79.44
C ILE A 560 -4.98 -65.08 78.24
N ASN A 561 -4.35 -66.26 78.26
CA ASN A 561 -3.51 -66.70 77.15
C ASN A 561 -4.34 -66.85 75.85
N SER A 562 -5.55 -67.42 75.95
CA SER A 562 -6.47 -67.50 74.81
C SER A 562 -6.89 -66.11 74.29
N MET A 563 -7.09 -65.13 75.18
CA MET A 563 -7.33 -63.74 74.76
C MET A 563 -6.11 -63.12 74.07
N ILE A 564 -4.88 -63.42 74.53
CA ILE A 564 -3.65 -62.95 73.90
C ILE A 564 -3.44 -63.57 72.52
N GLU A 565 -3.72 -64.87 72.33
CA GLU A 565 -3.67 -65.51 71.01
C GLU A 565 -4.65 -64.86 70.02
N ILE A 566 -5.88 -64.56 70.45
CA ILE A 566 -6.86 -63.83 69.65
C ILE A 566 -6.34 -62.43 69.30
N LEU A 567 -5.72 -61.73 70.26
CA LEU A 567 -5.20 -60.39 70.07
C LEU A 567 -3.98 -60.36 69.13
N GLN A 568 -3.09 -61.34 69.22
CA GLN A 568 -1.95 -61.52 68.31
C GLN A 568 -2.42 -61.81 66.88
N ALA A 569 -3.36 -62.74 66.70
CA ALA A 569 -3.96 -63.04 65.39
C ALA A 569 -4.70 -61.82 64.80
N GLY A 570 -5.38 -61.04 65.65
CA GLY A 570 -6.00 -59.78 65.28
C GLY A 570 -4.99 -58.72 64.81
N ALA A 571 -3.88 -58.58 65.54
CA ALA A 571 -2.80 -57.65 65.20
C ALA A 571 -2.09 -58.05 63.89
N GLU A 572 -1.81 -59.34 63.69
CA GLU A 572 -1.19 -59.87 62.46
C GLU A 572 -2.08 -59.64 61.23
N LYS A 573 -3.39 -59.89 61.38
CA LYS A 573 -4.38 -59.58 60.33
C LYS A 573 -4.43 -58.08 60.04
N ALA A 574 -4.38 -57.23 61.06
CA ALA A 574 -4.37 -55.78 60.88
C ALA A 574 -3.11 -55.31 60.14
N VAL A 575 -1.92 -55.81 60.49
CA VAL A 575 -0.67 -55.51 59.74
C VAL A 575 -0.79 -55.93 58.27
N SER A 576 -1.37 -57.10 57.98
CA SER A 576 -1.61 -57.54 56.61
C SER A 576 -2.50 -56.57 55.82
N VAL A 577 -3.62 -56.13 56.40
CA VAL A 577 -4.52 -55.13 55.78
C VAL A 577 -3.81 -53.79 55.58
N MET A 578 -2.96 -53.36 56.52
CA MET A 578 -2.21 -52.10 56.38
C MET A 578 -1.16 -52.17 55.29
N ASN A 579 -0.46 -53.31 55.12
CA ASN A 579 0.46 -53.51 54.00
C ASN A 579 -0.28 -53.47 52.65
N GLN A 580 -1.47 -54.07 52.57
CA GLN A 580 -2.32 -53.98 51.39
C GLN A 580 -2.76 -52.52 51.12
N GLY A 581 -3.13 -51.78 52.18
CA GLY A 581 -3.45 -50.36 52.08
C GLY A 581 -2.28 -49.51 51.56
N LYS A 582 -1.05 -49.81 52.01
CA LYS A 582 0.17 -49.16 51.52
C LYS A 582 0.38 -49.40 50.02
N GLU A 583 0.21 -50.65 49.56
CA GLU A 583 0.34 -50.99 48.15
C GLU A 583 -0.73 -50.31 47.29
N GLN A 584 -1.99 -50.27 47.75
CA GLN A 584 -3.06 -49.51 47.08
C GLN A 584 -2.78 -48.01 47.01
N THR A 585 -2.19 -47.44 48.05
CA THR A 585 -1.82 -46.03 48.09
C THR A 585 -0.74 -45.73 47.04
N ALA A 586 0.25 -46.62 46.88
CA ALA A 586 1.28 -46.50 45.84
C ALA A 586 0.70 -46.54 44.42
N VAL A 587 -0.26 -47.44 44.16
CA VAL A 587 -0.98 -47.49 42.87
C VAL A 587 -1.77 -46.19 42.62
N CYS A 588 -2.37 -45.61 43.66
CA CYS A 588 -3.07 -44.32 43.58
C CYS A 588 -2.14 -43.16 43.19
N VAL A 589 -0.92 -43.14 43.72
CA VAL A 589 0.11 -42.15 43.31
C VAL A 589 0.45 -42.31 41.82
N GLU A 590 0.70 -43.53 41.35
CA GLU A 590 1.00 -43.81 39.94
C GLU A 590 -0.14 -43.39 39.01
N GLN A 591 -1.39 -43.67 39.39
CA GLN A 591 -2.58 -43.24 38.63
C GLN A 591 -2.71 -41.72 38.58
N THR A 592 -2.40 -41.02 39.67
CA THR A 592 -2.43 -39.55 39.73
C THR A 592 -1.34 -38.95 38.84
N ASP A 593 -0.17 -39.56 38.79
CA ASP A 593 0.93 -39.14 37.91
C ASP A 593 0.58 -39.34 36.42
N ASN A 594 -0.08 -40.46 36.09
CA ASN A 594 -0.63 -40.70 34.75
C ASN A 594 -1.69 -39.67 34.36
N ALA A 595 -2.59 -39.31 35.28
CA ALA A 595 -3.58 -38.27 35.05
C ALA A 595 -2.94 -36.89 34.80
N THR A 596 -1.89 -36.56 35.57
CA THR A 596 -1.14 -35.31 35.41
C THR A 596 -0.49 -35.22 34.02
N ARG A 597 0.18 -36.30 33.56
CA ARG A 597 0.74 -36.35 32.21
C ARG A 597 -0.31 -36.21 31.09
N ALA A 598 -1.49 -36.81 31.29
CA ALA A 598 -2.58 -36.66 30.34
C ALA A 598 -3.11 -35.21 30.28
N LEU A 599 -3.13 -34.50 31.41
CA LEU A 599 -3.49 -33.07 31.46
C LEU A 599 -2.45 -32.19 30.76
N ASP A 600 -1.16 -32.48 30.91
CA ASP A 600 -0.10 -31.76 30.19
C ASP A 600 -0.29 -31.89 28.66
N MET A 601 -0.58 -33.11 28.17
CA MET A 601 -0.89 -33.33 26.75
C MET A 601 -2.15 -32.58 26.28
N ILE A 602 -3.17 -32.47 27.14
CA ILE A 602 -4.38 -31.70 26.84
C ILE A 602 -4.05 -30.22 26.74
N SER A 603 -3.27 -29.67 27.69
CA SER A 603 -2.87 -28.26 27.68
C SER A 603 -2.05 -27.91 26.42
N ASP A 604 -1.13 -28.79 26.00
CA ASP A 604 -0.41 -28.64 24.73
C ASP A 604 -1.35 -28.63 23.50
N ALA A 605 -2.35 -29.51 23.48
CA ALA A 605 -3.34 -29.55 22.39
C ALA A 605 -4.23 -28.29 22.37
N VAL A 606 -4.62 -27.78 23.55
CA VAL A 606 -5.38 -26.55 23.72
C VAL A 606 -4.58 -25.33 23.24
N ARG A 607 -3.29 -25.23 23.59
CA ARG A 607 -2.39 -24.19 23.06
C ARG A 607 -2.28 -24.23 21.55
N LYS A 608 -2.10 -25.41 20.97
CA LYS A 608 -2.05 -25.56 19.50
C LYS A 608 -3.37 -25.14 18.84
N ALA A 609 -4.51 -25.44 19.47
CA ALA A 609 -5.81 -24.99 18.99
C ALA A 609 -5.96 -23.46 19.08
N TYR A 610 -5.40 -22.83 20.12
CA TYR A 610 -5.35 -21.37 20.28
C TYR A 610 -4.59 -20.72 19.12
N ASP A 611 -3.41 -21.23 18.80
CA ASP A 611 -2.57 -20.70 17.72
C ASP A 611 -3.29 -20.79 16.36
N VAL A 612 -3.87 -21.95 16.06
CA VAL A 612 -4.62 -22.16 14.81
C VAL A 612 -5.84 -21.26 14.74
N SER A 613 -6.59 -21.10 15.83
CA SER A 613 -7.78 -20.24 15.86
C SER A 613 -7.42 -18.77 15.68
N THR A 614 -6.30 -18.32 16.26
CA THR A 614 -5.75 -16.98 16.06
C THR A 614 -5.36 -16.74 14.60
N GLN A 615 -4.72 -17.73 13.96
CA GLN A 615 -4.37 -17.64 12.54
C GLN A 615 -5.60 -17.61 11.61
N ILE A 616 -6.66 -18.36 11.95
CA ILE A 616 -7.94 -18.31 11.23
C ILE A 616 -8.57 -16.93 11.33
N GLU A 617 -8.56 -16.33 12.52
CA GLU A 617 -9.09 -14.99 12.78
C GLU A 617 -8.37 -13.95 11.92
N GLN A 618 -7.03 -13.96 11.92
CA GLN A 618 -6.22 -13.08 11.09
C GLN A 618 -6.51 -13.28 9.59
N SER A 619 -6.54 -14.53 9.12
CA SER A 619 -6.82 -14.84 7.71
C SER A 619 -8.21 -14.36 7.29
N ALA A 620 -9.20 -14.46 8.17
CA ALA A 620 -10.55 -13.96 7.92
C ALA A 620 -10.59 -12.43 7.84
N ARG A 621 -9.84 -11.70 8.67
CA ARG A 621 -9.69 -10.23 8.56
C ARG A 621 -9.02 -9.80 7.27
N GLU A 622 -7.96 -10.50 6.86
CA GLU A 622 -7.30 -10.24 5.58
C GLU A 622 -8.26 -10.48 4.41
N GLN A 623 -8.98 -11.60 4.41
CA GLN A 623 -9.98 -11.90 3.37
C GLN A 623 -11.10 -10.85 3.32
N ASN A 624 -11.50 -10.30 4.46
CA ASN A 624 -12.48 -9.21 4.54
C ASN A 624 -11.95 -7.93 3.87
N THR A 625 -10.71 -7.55 4.17
CA THR A 625 -10.02 -6.39 3.55
C THR A 625 -9.92 -6.56 2.04
N VAL A 626 -9.46 -7.73 1.59
CA VAL A 626 -9.36 -8.05 0.15
C VAL A 626 -10.74 -8.03 -0.52
N SER A 627 -11.80 -8.46 0.16
CA SER A 627 -13.17 -8.38 -0.38
C SER A 627 -13.62 -6.94 -0.61
N GLN A 628 -13.28 -6.02 0.30
CA GLN A 628 -13.57 -4.60 0.13
C GLN A 628 -12.82 -4.00 -1.07
N GLU A 629 -11.52 -4.30 -1.18
CA GLU A 629 -10.73 -3.87 -2.35
C GLU A 629 -11.31 -4.41 -3.66
N ILE A 630 -11.72 -5.67 -3.71
CA ILE A 630 -12.36 -6.26 -4.90
C ILE A 630 -13.64 -5.50 -5.23
N SER A 631 -14.49 -5.17 -4.24
CA SER A 631 -15.71 -4.38 -4.46
C SER A 631 -15.43 -3.01 -5.08
N GLU A 632 -14.42 -2.28 -4.59
CA GLU A 632 -14.02 -0.98 -5.16
C GLU A 632 -13.51 -1.12 -6.61
N LYS A 633 -12.72 -2.18 -6.89
CA LYS A 633 -12.28 -2.46 -8.27
C LYS A 633 -13.46 -2.81 -9.17
N LEU A 634 -14.46 -3.54 -8.69
CA LEU A 634 -15.65 -3.86 -9.48
C LEU A 634 -16.43 -2.59 -9.84
N GLU A 635 -16.62 -1.65 -8.92
CA GLU A 635 -17.24 -0.35 -9.22
C GLU A 635 -16.47 0.41 -10.31
N THR A 636 -15.14 0.42 -10.23
CA THR A 636 -14.28 1.03 -11.25
C THR A 636 -14.49 0.37 -12.62
N ILE A 637 -14.57 -0.96 -12.67
CA ILE A 637 -14.79 -1.70 -13.92
C ILE A 637 -16.19 -1.41 -14.49
N VAL A 638 -17.23 -1.25 -13.65
CA VAL A 638 -18.56 -0.83 -14.10
C VAL A 638 -18.49 0.56 -14.74
N GLY A 639 -17.77 1.51 -14.13
CA GLY A 639 -17.55 2.84 -14.71
C GLY A 639 -16.86 2.80 -16.07
N ILE A 640 -15.81 2.00 -16.21
CA ILE A 640 -15.11 1.79 -17.50
C ILE A 640 -16.05 1.18 -18.55
N ALA A 641 -16.89 0.21 -18.16
CA ALA A 641 -17.87 -0.39 -19.06
C ALA A 641 -18.92 0.63 -19.54
N GLU A 642 -19.33 1.56 -18.69
CA GLU A 642 -20.22 2.68 -19.06
C GLU A 642 -19.56 3.64 -20.04
N GLU A 643 -18.33 4.08 -19.75
CA GLU A 643 -17.57 4.94 -20.63
C GLU A 643 -17.35 4.29 -22.00
N THR A 644 -17.02 2.99 -22.02
CA THR A 644 -16.84 2.23 -23.26
C THR A 644 -18.16 2.12 -24.05
N THR A 645 -19.30 2.01 -23.35
CA THR A 645 -20.62 2.02 -24.01
C THR A 645 -20.90 3.36 -24.68
N ILE A 646 -20.58 4.48 -24.00
CA ILE A 646 -20.71 5.83 -24.55
C ILE A 646 -19.81 6.00 -25.77
N GLY A 647 -18.54 5.58 -25.67
CA GLY A 647 -17.57 5.66 -26.78
C GLY A 647 -17.99 4.79 -27.98
N ALA A 648 -18.55 3.61 -27.74
CA ALA A 648 -19.13 2.77 -28.78
C ALA A 648 -20.31 3.48 -29.46
N GLN A 649 -21.23 4.09 -28.69
CA GLN A 649 -22.36 4.83 -29.25
C GLN A 649 -21.89 6.00 -30.14
N GLN A 650 -20.92 6.80 -29.69
CA GLN A 650 -20.34 7.88 -30.48
C GLN A 650 -19.64 7.39 -31.76
N THR A 651 -18.96 6.23 -31.68
CA THR A 651 -18.32 5.61 -32.83
C THR A 651 -19.35 5.12 -33.86
N SER A 652 -20.48 4.58 -33.39
CA SER A 652 -21.61 4.18 -34.24
C SER A 652 -22.20 5.37 -34.98
N GLU A 653 -22.47 6.47 -34.27
CA GLU A 653 -23.00 7.72 -34.83
C GLU A 653 -22.03 8.31 -35.87
N SER A 654 -20.74 8.39 -35.53
CA SER A 654 -19.70 8.88 -36.44
C SER A 654 -19.56 8.00 -37.69
N SER A 655 -19.62 6.68 -37.54
CA SER A 655 -19.57 5.74 -38.67
C SER A 655 -20.78 5.90 -39.58
N SER A 656 -21.97 6.10 -39.01
CA SER A 656 -23.19 6.38 -39.79
C SER A 656 -23.07 7.69 -40.57
N GLU A 657 -22.48 8.73 -39.98
CA GLU A 657 -22.27 10.00 -40.66
C GLU A 657 -21.23 9.89 -41.78
N VAL A 658 -20.14 9.16 -41.56
CA VAL A 658 -19.12 8.90 -42.61
C VAL A 658 -19.72 8.09 -43.76
N ALA A 659 -20.55 7.07 -43.47
CA ALA A 659 -21.25 6.33 -44.50
C ALA A 659 -22.18 7.24 -45.33
N ARG A 660 -22.94 8.12 -44.65
CA ARG A 660 -23.81 9.12 -45.30
C ARG A 660 -23.02 10.07 -46.20
N LEU A 661 -21.91 10.62 -45.72
CA LEU A 661 -21.04 11.51 -46.51
C LEU A 661 -20.41 10.79 -47.70
N ALA A 662 -20.04 9.51 -47.56
CA ALA A 662 -19.54 8.70 -48.66
C ALA A 662 -20.61 8.47 -49.75
N GLU A 663 -21.87 8.25 -49.36
CA GLU A 663 -23.00 8.17 -50.29
C GLU A 663 -23.26 9.51 -51.01
N GLU A 664 -23.26 10.64 -50.29
CA GLU A 664 -23.40 11.98 -50.89
C GLU A 664 -22.27 12.29 -51.88
N LEU A 665 -21.04 11.87 -51.57
CA LEU A 665 -19.89 11.99 -52.46
C LEU A 665 -20.07 11.15 -53.73
N GLN A 666 -20.52 9.89 -53.60
CA GLN A 666 -20.87 9.04 -54.75
C GLN A 666 -21.97 9.67 -55.61
N GLN A 667 -23.01 10.23 -54.99
CA GLN A 667 -24.11 10.88 -55.70
C GLN A 667 -23.64 12.12 -56.47
N SER A 668 -22.76 12.92 -55.86
CA SER A 668 -22.15 14.10 -56.50
C SER A 668 -21.28 13.71 -57.69
N ILE A 669 -20.56 12.59 -57.59
CA ILE A 669 -19.71 12.07 -58.66
C ILE A 669 -20.53 11.47 -59.81
N ARG A 670 -21.69 10.87 -59.54
CA ARG A 670 -22.61 10.34 -60.58
C ARG A 670 -23.12 11.42 -61.54
N GLN A 671 -22.98 12.70 -61.21
CA GLN A 671 -23.29 13.80 -62.14
C GLN A 671 -22.30 13.86 -63.32
N PHE A 672 -21.10 13.31 -63.17
CA PHE A 672 -20.10 13.21 -64.23
C PHE A 672 -20.28 11.89 -65.00
N LYS A 673 -20.43 11.98 -66.32
CA LYS A 673 -20.40 10.84 -67.24
C LYS A 673 -18.96 10.59 -67.66
N VAL A 674 -18.39 9.52 -67.12
CA VAL A 674 -16.95 9.20 -67.23
C VAL A 674 -16.70 8.05 -68.18
#